data_AF-A0A261Y2F4-F1
#
_entry.id   AF-A0A261Y2F4-F1
#
_cell.length_a   1.000
_cell.length_b   1.000
_cell.length_c   1.000
_cell.angle_alpha   90.00
_cell.angle_beta   90.00
_cell.angle_gamma   90.00
#
_symmetry.space_group_name_H-M   'P 1'
#
loop_
_entity.id
_entity.type
_entity.pdbx_description
1 polymer ?
#
loop_
_entity_poly.entity_id
_entity_poly.type
_entity_poly.pdbx_seq_one_letter_code
_entity_poly.pdbx_strand_id
1 'polypeptide(L)'
;MTISETHYLGLDLSTQQLKCTLVNDSVTIVYEKAVNFEKDLPEYKTRNGAIQNGDEVTSPTLMWVHALDRLFESMRNDGVDLASIKGISGAGQQHGSVYWSTSAMETLAHLDTSLMLHEQLQNAFAIANSPIWQDASTTRQCRELETFVGSPQKLAELTGSRGYERFTGNQIAKIRQTNKTAYDKTAHISLVSSFIATLLLQKLAPIDVGDASGMNLMDIRTHQWDDRVLKHCGGDQLREKLASQPVEGGTNLGCIGSYFTERYGFSKECIIFPFTGDNQATLVSMQLLPGDCVVSLGTSDTLLLNLKEAQPTTDSHLMAHPTDRDAFMGMLCYKNGSLTREWVRDHYANGDWKTYNDMVEQTKAGCTGTIEQEDKQVERFGFYYLMQEIIPFAKGIYRFEDGVQVQEFSQEAKTNVSYDPRAIIESQFMSMRVRSDRMLEGNANSGDESHLSALNRILATGGASNNPTFLQTLANVFNLPVYKHTGQNSGSLGGAIMAKFGVLKINGKVKTLNDMFAQQTSHSEPVLAAQPQQFVTSIYQRALEQFVQLENSIATQGAARTLKTSATANMASPQESAPSLTEEPVAGKEPLNKTFQIYRWNPDKPTEKPQLQSYTVDINSCGPMVLDALIKIKNEQDPTLTFRRSCREGICGSCAMNIEGGNTLACISKIERNTKPTKIYPLPHMYVVKDLVPDLTHFYKQYKTIQPYLKQKNPPTDGKENLQSIADRRKLDGLYECILCACCSTSCPSYWWNQDEYLGPAVLMQAYRWMADSRDQFGRERREMLQNKFSVYRCHTIMNCARTCPKGLNPGKAIAEIKKDMALE
;
A
#
# COMPACT_ATOMS: atom_id res chain seq x y z
N MET A 1 1.85 -50.47 4.71
CA MET A 1 1.51 -49.33 5.58
C MET A 1 1.95 -48.08 4.85
N THR A 2 1.03 -47.37 4.19
CA THR A 2 1.30 -46.03 3.67
C THR A 2 1.57 -45.12 4.87
N ILE A 3 2.79 -44.61 4.99
CA ILE A 3 3.16 -43.61 6.00
C ILE A 3 2.20 -42.44 5.81
N SER A 4 1.43 -42.06 6.83
CA SER A 4 0.57 -40.87 6.73
C SER A 4 1.47 -39.66 6.52
N GLU A 5 1.22 -38.89 5.48
CA GLU A 5 1.99 -37.69 5.16
C GLU A 5 1.84 -36.66 6.30
N THR A 6 2.97 -36.11 6.76
CA THR A 6 3.00 -35.12 7.84
C THR A 6 2.90 -33.71 7.28
N HIS A 7 2.10 -32.85 7.91
CA HIS A 7 1.85 -31.50 7.43
C HIS A 7 2.17 -30.40 8.45
N TYR A 8 2.45 -29.21 7.92
CA TYR A 8 2.73 -27.98 8.69
C TYR A 8 1.90 -26.84 8.11
N LEU A 9 1.22 -26.10 8.99
CA LEU A 9 0.31 -25.04 8.60
C LEU A 9 0.93 -23.67 8.87
N GLY A 10 0.87 -22.81 7.86
CA GLY A 10 1.18 -21.40 8.00
C GLY A 10 -0.04 -20.54 7.76
N LEU A 11 -0.30 -19.61 8.67
CA LEU A 11 -1.37 -18.61 8.55
C LEU A 11 -0.79 -17.24 8.23
N ASP A 12 -1.55 -16.38 7.59
CA ASP A 12 -1.17 -15.00 7.25
C ASP A 12 -2.38 -14.08 7.37
N LEU A 13 -2.46 -13.36 8.49
CA LEU A 13 -3.49 -12.35 8.74
C LEU A 13 -3.02 -11.01 8.22
N SER A 14 -3.13 -10.86 6.90
CA SER A 14 -2.83 -9.62 6.17
C SER A 14 -3.91 -8.56 6.37
N THR A 15 -3.71 -7.38 5.80
CA THR A 15 -4.71 -6.30 5.89
C THR A 15 -6.05 -6.63 5.23
N GLN A 16 -6.06 -7.39 4.12
CA GLN A 16 -7.27 -7.59 3.31
C GLN A 16 -7.90 -8.98 3.48
N GLN A 17 -7.14 -9.94 4.01
CA GLN A 17 -7.55 -11.34 4.06
C GLN A 17 -6.76 -12.12 5.12
N LEU A 18 -7.33 -13.22 5.58
CA LEU A 18 -6.61 -14.29 6.27
C LEU A 18 -6.33 -15.41 5.27
N LYS A 19 -5.05 -15.72 5.02
CA LYS A 19 -4.63 -16.80 4.12
C LYS A 19 -4.01 -17.96 4.93
N CYS A 20 -4.16 -19.20 4.44
CA CYS A 20 -3.37 -20.34 4.88
C CYS A 20 -2.61 -21.01 3.75
N THR A 21 -1.47 -21.59 4.09
CA THR A 21 -0.67 -22.47 3.25
C THR A 21 -0.30 -23.71 4.06
N LEU A 22 -0.65 -24.88 3.54
CA LEU A 22 -0.30 -26.18 4.13
C LEU A 22 0.82 -26.81 3.31
N VAL A 23 1.90 -27.22 3.97
CA VAL A 23 3.04 -27.88 3.32
C VAL A 23 3.30 -29.25 3.92
N ASN A 24 3.85 -30.16 3.12
CA ASN A 24 4.33 -31.47 3.57
C ASN A 24 5.80 -31.42 4.04
N ASP A 25 6.37 -32.58 4.39
CA ASP A 25 7.78 -32.71 4.79
C ASP A 25 8.79 -32.25 3.73
N SER A 26 8.42 -32.20 2.45
CA SER A 26 9.26 -31.66 1.37
C SER A 26 9.07 -30.16 1.15
N VAL A 27 8.30 -29.48 2.01
CA VAL A 27 7.89 -28.06 1.84
C VAL A 27 7.13 -27.84 0.52
N THR A 28 6.55 -28.90 -0.03
CA THR A 28 5.64 -28.78 -1.17
C THR A 28 4.29 -28.34 -0.64
N ILE A 29 3.72 -27.32 -1.28
CA ILE A 29 2.39 -26.82 -0.94
C ILE A 29 1.36 -27.83 -1.42
N VAL A 30 0.56 -28.33 -0.47
CA VAL A 30 -0.50 -29.31 -0.72
C VAL A 30 -1.90 -28.70 -0.64
N TYR A 31 -2.04 -27.53 0.01
CA TYR A 31 -3.31 -26.83 0.12
C TYR A 31 -3.09 -25.33 0.39
N GLU A 32 -3.92 -24.48 -0.22
CA GLU A 32 -4.01 -23.06 0.08
C GLU A 32 -5.46 -22.60 0.09
N LYS A 33 -5.78 -21.65 0.97
CA LYS A 33 -7.10 -21.01 1.05
C LYS A 33 -6.94 -19.60 1.60
N ALA A 34 -7.88 -18.73 1.27
CA ALA A 34 -7.97 -17.41 1.87
C ALA A 34 -9.43 -17.04 2.13
N VAL A 35 -9.63 -16.26 3.19
CA VAL A 35 -10.88 -15.57 3.52
C VAL A 35 -10.64 -14.09 3.32
N ASN A 36 -11.26 -13.50 2.30
CA ASN A 36 -11.15 -12.08 1.99
C ASN A 36 -12.18 -11.30 2.82
N PHE A 37 -11.71 -10.30 3.57
CA PHE A 37 -12.56 -9.64 4.56
C PHE A 37 -13.73 -8.87 3.94
N GLU A 38 -13.51 -8.14 2.84
CA GLU A 38 -14.57 -7.34 2.22
C GLU A 38 -15.60 -8.22 1.51
N LYS A 39 -15.13 -9.29 0.84
CA LYS A 39 -15.98 -10.19 0.08
C LYS A 39 -16.72 -11.20 0.96
N ASP A 40 -16.00 -11.82 1.88
CA ASP A 40 -16.49 -12.98 2.63
C ASP A 40 -17.04 -12.59 4.01
N LEU A 41 -16.74 -11.37 4.51
CA LEU A 41 -17.23 -10.81 5.79
C LEU A 41 -17.78 -9.36 5.63
N PRO A 42 -18.69 -9.11 4.68
CA PRO A 42 -19.15 -7.76 4.33
C PRO A 42 -19.86 -7.01 5.48
N GLU A 43 -20.36 -7.73 6.48
CA GLU A 43 -21.05 -7.17 7.66
C GLU A 43 -20.17 -6.24 8.50
N TYR A 44 -18.85 -6.39 8.45
CA TYR A 44 -17.90 -5.50 9.14
C TYR A 44 -17.66 -4.17 8.39
N LYS A 45 -18.21 -4.03 7.18
CA LYS A 45 -18.22 -2.78 6.39
C LYS A 45 -16.82 -2.19 6.19
N THR A 46 -15.81 -3.05 6.06
CA THR A 46 -14.45 -2.63 5.77
C THR A 46 -14.29 -2.36 4.28
N ARG A 47 -13.27 -1.56 3.92
CA ARG A 47 -12.82 -1.40 2.53
C ARG A 47 -11.36 -1.81 2.48
N ASN A 48 -11.04 -2.81 1.66
CA ASN A 48 -9.75 -3.50 1.68
C ASN A 48 -9.37 -3.93 3.12
N GLY A 49 -10.34 -4.40 3.90
CA GLY A 49 -10.11 -4.88 5.27
C GLY A 49 -9.88 -3.83 6.36
N ALA A 50 -9.93 -2.54 6.02
CA ALA A 50 -9.74 -1.43 6.96
C ALA A 50 -10.93 -0.46 7.02
N ILE A 51 -11.00 0.28 8.11
CA ILE A 51 -11.87 1.43 8.36
C ILE A 51 -10.96 2.65 8.55
N GLN A 52 -11.14 3.66 7.69
CA GLN A 52 -10.32 4.87 7.70
C GLN A 52 -11.12 6.08 8.18
N ASN A 53 -10.56 6.81 9.15
CA ASN A 53 -11.07 8.09 9.64
C ASN A 53 -9.94 9.13 9.70
N GLY A 54 -9.77 9.89 8.61
CA GLY A 54 -8.62 10.80 8.47
C GLY A 54 -7.31 10.01 8.36
N ASP A 55 -6.35 10.33 9.23
CA ASP A 55 -5.06 9.64 9.34
C ASP A 55 -5.14 8.39 10.26
N GLU A 56 -6.27 8.20 10.95
CA GLU A 56 -6.51 7.00 11.74
C GLU A 56 -7.02 5.86 10.85
N VAL A 57 -6.38 4.71 10.92
CA VAL A 57 -6.74 3.52 10.15
C VAL A 57 -6.76 2.30 11.05
N THR A 58 -7.92 1.65 11.11
CA THR A 58 -8.17 0.53 12.02
C THR A 58 -8.85 -0.63 11.30
N SER A 59 -8.85 -1.82 11.91
CA SER A 59 -9.65 -2.97 11.47
C SER A 59 -10.44 -3.52 12.65
N PRO A 60 -11.70 -3.94 12.48
CA PRO A 60 -12.46 -4.57 13.56
C PRO A 60 -11.78 -5.86 14.02
N THR A 61 -11.41 -5.95 15.29
CA THR A 61 -10.69 -7.11 15.83
C THR A 61 -11.50 -8.40 15.69
N LEU A 62 -12.82 -8.32 15.91
CA LEU A 62 -13.72 -9.45 15.80
C LEU A 62 -13.84 -9.99 14.36
N MET A 63 -13.57 -9.18 13.34
CA MET A 63 -13.52 -9.62 11.94
C MET A 63 -12.41 -10.65 11.73
N TRP A 64 -11.25 -10.45 12.36
CA TRP A 64 -10.14 -11.40 12.29
C TRP A 64 -10.46 -12.73 12.96
N VAL A 65 -11.20 -12.70 14.08
CA VAL A 65 -11.72 -13.91 14.73
C VAL A 65 -12.68 -14.65 13.79
N HIS A 66 -13.64 -13.94 13.19
CA HIS A 66 -14.60 -14.54 12.27
C HIS A 66 -13.91 -15.09 11.00
N ALA A 67 -12.87 -14.42 10.51
CA ALA A 67 -12.07 -14.95 9.39
C ALA A 67 -11.42 -16.30 9.73
N LEU A 68 -10.94 -16.47 10.96
CA LEU A 68 -10.35 -17.74 11.43
C LEU A 68 -11.40 -18.86 11.49
N ASP A 69 -12.61 -18.57 11.99
CA ASP A 69 -13.73 -19.52 11.97
C ASP A 69 -13.99 -20.00 10.54
N ARG A 70 -14.17 -19.07 9.59
CA ARG A 70 -14.45 -19.37 8.17
C ARG A 70 -13.35 -20.16 7.50
N LEU A 71 -12.09 -19.87 7.83
CA LEU A 71 -10.95 -20.55 7.26
C LEU A 71 -10.93 -22.02 7.68
N PHE A 72 -11.05 -22.31 8.97
CA PHE A 72 -11.02 -23.69 9.45
C PHE A 72 -12.26 -24.50 9.07
N GLU A 73 -13.43 -23.86 8.98
CA GLU A 73 -14.59 -24.50 8.36
C GLU A 73 -14.33 -24.87 6.91
N SER A 74 -13.73 -23.97 6.14
CA SER A 74 -13.39 -24.23 4.73
C SER A 74 -12.39 -25.37 4.60
N MET A 75 -11.34 -25.41 5.43
CA MET A 75 -10.36 -26.51 5.44
C MET A 75 -11.03 -27.87 5.72
N ARG A 76 -11.91 -27.93 6.72
CA ARG A 76 -12.66 -29.14 7.05
C ARG A 76 -13.59 -29.57 5.91
N ASN A 77 -14.33 -28.61 5.32
CA ASN A 77 -15.25 -28.87 4.22
C ASN A 77 -14.54 -29.30 2.93
N ASP A 78 -13.32 -28.79 2.72
CA ASP A 78 -12.45 -29.19 1.60
C ASP A 78 -11.75 -30.55 1.86
N GLY A 79 -11.96 -31.18 3.02
CA GLY A 79 -11.44 -32.51 3.35
C GLY A 79 -9.98 -32.54 3.79
N VAL A 80 -9.43 -31.42 4.29
CA VAL A 80 -8.07 -31.37 4.82
C VAL A 80 -7.98 -32.22 6.10
N ASP A 81 -7.01 -33.14 6.17
CA ASP A 81 -6.73 -33.92 7.37
C ASP A 81 -6.03 -33.07 8.44
N LEU A 82 -6.81 -32.36 9.26
CA LEU A 82 -6.31 -31.49 10.32
C LEU A 82 -5.56 -32.26 11.43
N ALA A 83 -5.78 -33.57 11.58
CA ALA A 83 -5.07 -34.40 12.56
C ALA A 83 -3.61 -34.67 12.16
N SER A 84 -3.29 -34.58 10.87
CA SER A 84 -1.93 -34.73 10.34
C SER A 84 -1.02 -33.51 10.59
N ILE A 85 -1.59 -32.36 10.98
CA ILE A 85 -0.85 -31.11 11.18
C ILE A 85 -0.06 -31.19 12.50
N LYS A 86 1.27 -31.18 12.40
CA LYS A 86 2.16 -31.28 13.57
C LYS A 86 2.55 -29.94 14.19
N GLY A 87 2.53 -28.88 13.39
CA GLY A 87 2.89 -27.54 13.84
C GLY A 87 2.14 -26.45 13.10
N ILE A 88 1.87 -25.36 13.82
CA ILE A 88 1.29 -24.13 13.26
C ILE A 88 2.14 -22.93 13.67
N SER A 89 2.45 -22.08 12.70
CA SER A 89 3.04 -20.75 12.88
C SER A 89 2.40 -19.82 11.83
N GLY A 90 2.87 -18.59 11.71
CA GLY A 90 2.28 -17.66 10.77
C GLY A 90 2.83 -16.26 10.81
N ALA A 91 2.16 -15.44 10.02
CA ALA A 91 2.36 -14.03 9.85
C ALA A 91 1.13 -13.26 10.36
N GLY A 92 1.36 -12.09 10.96
CA GLY A 92 0.37 -11.04 11.08
C GLY A 92 0.87 -9.78 10.38
N GLN A 93 -0.04 -8.97 9.85
CA GLN A 93 0.33 -7.62 9.39
C GLN A 93 1.06 -6.88 10.52
N GLN A 94 2.24 -6.35 10.23
CA GLN A 94 3.09 -5.75 11.26
C GLN A 94 2.43 -4.55 11.95
N HIS A 95 2.93 -4.24 13.14
CA HIS A 95 2.61 -3.06 13.94
C HIS A 95 1.18 -2.98 14.52
N GLY A 96 0.21 -3.65 13.89
CA GLY A 96 -1.16 -3.67 14.37
C GLY A 96 -1.26 -4.29 15.76
N SER A 97 -2.16 -3.77 16.60
CA SER A 97 -2.26 -4.18 18.01
C SER A 97 -3.69 -4.44 18.47
N VAL A 98 -3.84 -5.50 19.27
CA VAL A 98 -5.10 -5.97 19.85
C VAL A 98 -5.09 -5.75 21.35
N TYR A 99 -6.17 -5.20 21.88
CA TYR A 99 -6.32 -4.82 23.29
C TYR A 99 -7.36 -5.73 23.95
N TRP A 100 -6.90 -6.78 24.62
CA TRP A 100 -7.76 -7.77 25.29
C TRP A 100 -8.39 -7.19 26.55
N SER A 101 -9.69 -7.44 26.75
CA SER A 101 -10.40 -7.08 27.98
C SER A 101 -10.00 -7.99 29.15
N THR A 102 -10.33 -7.60 30.37
CA THR A 102 -10.10 -8.41 31.58
C THR A 102 -10.84 -9.74 31.60
N SER A 103 -11.96 -9.85 30.88
CA SER A 103 -12.73 -11.10 30.79
C SER A 103 -12.24 -12.05 29.69
N ALA A 104 -11.35 -11.60 28.80
CA ALA A 104 -10.99 -12.33 27.59
C ALA A 104 -10.38 -13.72 27.87
N MET A 105 -9.46 -13.81 28.84
CA MET A 105 -8.76 -15.05 29.13
C MET A 105 -9.68 -16.09 29.76
N GLU A 106 -10.61 -15.66 30.61
CA GLU A 106 -11.63 -16.54 31.17
C GLU A 106 -12.53 -17.12 30.06
N THR A 107 -12.91 -16.30 29.07
CA THR A 107 -13.68 -16.76 27.91
C THR A 107 -12.88 -17.73 27.04
N LEU A 108 -11.61 -17.44 26.75
CA LEU A 108 -10.77 -18.34 25.94
C LEU A 108 -10.55 -19.71 26.62
N ALA A 109 -10.45 -19.74 27.94
CA ALA A 109 -10.27 -20.98 28.70
C ALA A 109 -11.52 -21.88 28.69
N HIS A 110 -12.71 -21.32 28.45
CA HIS A 110 -14.00 -22.02 28.56
C HIS A 110 -14.85 -21.90 27.28
N LEU A 111 -14.23 -22.01 26.11
CA LEU A 111 -14.94 -21.99 24.83
C LEU A 111 -15.86 -23.21 24.66
N ASP A 112 -17.11 -22.95 24.30
CA ASP A 112 -18.10 -23.95 23.87
C ASP A 112 -17.81 -24.38 22.42
N THR A 113 -17.60 -25.67 22.20
CA THR A 113 -17.25 -26.25 20.90
C THR A 113 -18.42 -26.33 19.94
N SER A 114 -19.66 -26.11 20.39
CA SER A 114 -20.84 -26.01 19.53
C SER A 114 -20.94 -24.65 18.82
N LEU A 115 -20.41 -23.59 19.42
CA LEU A 115 -20.44 -22.21 18.92
C LEU A 115 -19.15 -21.83 18.18
N MET A 116 -19.21 -20.76 17.39
CA MET A 116 -18.04 -20.17 16.73
C MET A 116 -17.23 -19.30 17.69
N LEU A 117 -15.96 -19.00 17.37
CA LEU A 117 -15.13 -18.12 18.17
C LEU A 117 -15.70 -16.69 18.20
N HIS A 118 -16.10 -16.15 17.05
CA HIS A 118 -16.58 -14.77 16.97
C HIS A 118 -17.91 -14.55 17.69
N GLU A 119 -18.72 -15.59 17.88
CA GLU A 119 -19.95 -15.54 18.67
C GLU A 119 -19.65 -15.41 20.17
N GLN A 120 -18.56 -16.04 20.64
CA GLN A 120 -18.18 -16.09 22.04
C GLN A 120 -17.28 -14.92 22.46
N LEU A 121 -16.47 -14.38 21.53
CA LEU A 121 -15.45 -13.37 21.82
C LEU A 121 -15.90 -11.90 21.58
N GLN A 122 -17.20 -11.63 21.48
CA GLN A 122 -17.72 -10.29 21.22
C GLN A 122 -17.28 -9.25 22.27
N ASN A 123 -17.12 -9.67 23.53
CA ASN A 123 -16.72 -8.83 24.67
C ASN A 123 -15.25 -9.03 25.10
N ALA A 124 -14.46 -9.76 24.30
CA ALA A 124 -13.07 -10.09 24.63
C ALA A 124 -12.09 -8.94 24.38
N PHE A 125 -12.54 -7.81 23.82
CA PHE A 125 -11.67 -6.71 23.41
C PHE A 125 -12.07 -5.39 24.07
N ALA A 126 -11.11 -4.74 24.73
CA ALA A 126 -11.28 -3.40 25.30
C ALA A 126 -11.29 -2.31 24.20
N ILE A 127 -10.63 -2.58 23.06
CA ILE A 127 -10.66 -1.78 21.85
C ILE A 127 -11.22 -2.63 20.71
N ALA A 128 -12.39 -2.26 20.19
CA ALA A 128 -13.08 -3.02 19.15
C ALA A 128 -12.41 -2.94 17.77
N ASN A 129 -11.82 -1.78 17.45
CA ASN A 129 -11.13 -1.53 16.20
C ASN A 129 -9.64 -1.35 16.47
N SER A 130 -8.84 -2.34 16.10
CA SER A 130 -7.40 -2.36 16.29
C SER A 130 -6.73 -1.38 15.31
N PRO A 131 -5.80 -0.50 15.75
CA PRO A 131 -4.96 0.25 14.82
C PRO A 131 -4.11 -0.71 13.99
N ILE A 132 -3.90 -0.38 12.72
CA ILE A 132 -3.12 -1.20 11.77
C ILE A 132 -1.95 -0.40 11.17
N TRP A 133 -1.09 -1.06 10.39
CA TRP A 133 0.14 -0.46 9.85
C TRP A 133 -0.07 0.79 8.99
N GLN A 134 -1.28 0.99 8.46
CA GLN A 134 -1.65 2.14 7.62
C GLN A 134 -1.93 3.40 8.45
N ASP A 135 -2.06 3.29 9.77
CA ASP A 135 -2.33 4.43 10.65
C ASP A 135 -1.13 5.41 10.67
N ALA A 136 -1.43 6.69 10.46
CA ALA A 136 -0.45 7.77 10.44
C ALA A 136 -0.78 8.89 11.44
N SER A 137 -1.58 8.58 12.48
CA SER A 137 -2.19 9.59 13.35
C SER A 137 -1.38 9.95 14.61
N THR A 138 -0.17 9.40 14.77
CA THR A 138 0.60 9.47 16.02
C THR A 138 1.91 10.26 15.90
N THR A 139 2.02 11.18 14.94
CA THR A 139 3.22 12.00 14.73
C THR A 139 3.67 12.70 16.02
N ARG A 140 2.72 13.16 16.84
CA ARG A 140 3.00 13.75 18.15
C ARG A 140 3.73 12.77 19.07
N GLN A 141 3.20 11.56 19.25
CA GLN A 141 3.77 10.53 20.11
C GLN A 141 5.15 10.09 19.62
N CYS A 142 5.37 10.01 18.30
CA CYS A 142 6.69 9.75 17.74
C CYS A 142 7.72 10.80 18.18
N ARG A 143 7.37 12.09 18.11
CA ARG A 143 8.28 13.18 18.54
C ARG A 143 8.53 13.18 20.04
N GLU A 144 7.50 12.90 20.83
CA GLU A 144 7.62 12.77 22.30
C GLU A 144 8.60 11.64 22.66
N LEU A 145 8.47 10.47 22.02
CA LEU A 145 9.37 9.33 22.24
C LEU A 145 10.80 9.60 21.75
N GLU A 146 10.98 10.15 20.56
CA GLU A 146 12.30 10.54 20.03
C GLU A 146 13.01 11.53 20.97
N THR A 147 12.28 12.52 21.48
CA THR A 147 12.81 13.51 22.44
C THR A 147 13.15 12.86 23.77
N PHE A 148 12.31 11.96 24.28
CA PHE A 148 12.53 11.25 25.54
C PHE A 148 13.79 10.38 25.52
N VAL A 149 14.02 9.64 24.42
CA VAL A 149 15.23 8.82 24.24
C VAL A 149 16.46 9.69 23.91
N GLY A 150 16.24 10.89 23.39
CA GLY A 150 17.24 11.95 23.24
C GLY A 150 17.55 12.34 21.79
N SER A 151 17.19 11.51 20.82
CA SER A 151 17.16 11.84 19.39
C SER A 151 16.49 10.73 18.57
N PRO A 152 16.09 10.98 17.31
CA PRO A 152 15.66 9.93 16.40
C PRO A 152 16.70 8.83 16.18
N GLN A 153 17.99 9.19 16.13
CA GLN A 153 19.09 8.24 15.95
C GLN A 153 19.28 7.35 17.19
N LYS A 154 19.19 7.89 18.41
CA LYS A 154 19.26 7.08 19.64
C LYS A 154 18.10 6.10 19.76
N LEU A 155 16.90 6.51 19.34
CA LEU A 155 15.75 5.59 19.28
C LEU A 155 15.96 4.49 18.25
N ALA A 156 16.58 4.81 17.10
CA ALA A 156 16.98 3.81 16.11
C ALA A 156 18.05 2.87 16.67
N GLU A 157 19.09 3.37 17.31
CA GLU A 157 20.14 2.56 17.95
C GLU A 157 19.58 1.56 18.97
N LEU A 158 18.57 1.99 19.74
CA LEU A 158 17.88 1.13 20.70
C LEU A 158 16.94 0.12 20.02
N THR A 159 16.06 0.60 19.13
CA THR A 159 14.88 -0.16 18.67
C THR A 159 14.93 -0.58 17.21
N GLY A 160 16.03 -0.31 16.51
CA GLY A 160 16.21 -0.58 15.09
C GLY A 160 15.51 0.39 14.15
N SER A 161 14.73 1.34 14.67
CA SER A 161 14.03 2.36 13.89
C SER A 161 13.83 3.65 14.69
N ARG A 162 13.76 4.79 14.00
CA ARG A 162 13.24 6.03 14.61
C ARG A 162 11.75 5.92 14.92
N GLY A 163 11.14 7.00 15.42
CA GLY A 163 9.70 7.04 15.65
C GLY A 163 8.93 7.07 14.34
N TYR A 164 8.08 6.07 14.11
CA TYR A 164 7.14 6.02 12.98
C TYR A 164 5.72 5.86 13.49
N GLU A 165 4.75 6.50 12.85
CA GLU A 165 3.40 6.62 13.37
C GLU A 165 2.72 5.26 13.57
N ARG A 166 2.92 4.35 12.63
CA ARG A 166 2.36 3.01 12.70
C ARG A 166 2.93 2.14 13.82
N PHE A 167 4.13 2.44 14.33
CA PHE A 167 4.82 1.58 15.30
C PHE A 167 4.04 1.54 16.62
N THR A 168 3.92 0.32 17.15
CA THR A 168 2.92 -0.01 18.17
C THR A 168 3.06 0.79 19.46
N GLY A 169 4.27 1.11 19.90
CA GLY A 169 4.50 1.95 21.08
C GLY A 169 3.84 3.32 20.97
N ASN A 170 3.87 3.93 19.77
CA ASN A 170 3.24 5.22 19.50
C ASN A 170 1.70 5.11 19.50
N GLN A 171 1.16 4.02 18.97
CA GLN A 171 -0.29 3.72 18.99
C GLN A 171 -0.80 3.46 20.41
N ILE A 172 -0.04 2.70 21.21
CA ILE A 172 -0.31 2.48 22.64
C ILE A 172 -0.31 3.82 23.39
N ALA A 173 0.69 4.68 23.14
CA ALA A 173 0.76 6.00 23.75
C ALA A 173 -0.47 6.86 23.41
N LYS A 174 -0.88 6.89 22.14
CA LYS A 174 -2.10 7.57 21.71
C LYS A 174 -3.33 7.04 22.45
N ILE A 175 -3.57 5.73 22.45
CA ILE A 175 -4.74 5.13 23.09
C ILE A 175 -4.78 5.41 24.59
N ARG A 176 -3.64 5.33 25.29
CA ARG A 176 -3.55 5.71 26.70
C ARG A 176 -3.90 7.18 26.93
N GLN A 177 -3.43 8.08 26.07
CA GLN A 177 -3.63 9.52 26.19
C GLN A 177 -5.07 9.94 25.82
N THR A 178 -5.68 9.33 24.81
CA THR A 178 -6.98 9.78 24.26
C THR A 178 -8.17 8.91 24.68
N ASN A 179 -7.94 7.65 25.05
CA ASN A 179 -8.96 6.71 25.48
C ASN A 179 -8.50 5.90 26.71
N LYS A 180 -8.14 6.64 27.77
CA LYS A 180 -7.62 6.07 29.02
C LYS A 180 -8.54 4.99 29.61
N THR A 181 -9.86 5.17 29.56
CA THR A 181 -10.83 4.20 30.08
C THR A 181 -10.69 2.83 29.43
N ALA A 182 -10.54 2.78 28.10
CA ALA A 182 -10.35 1.50 27.41
C ALA A 182 -8.96 0.91 27.68
N TYR A 183 -7.93 1.75 27.75
CA TYR A 183 -6.58 1.31 28.13
C TYR A 183 -6.52 0.71 29.54
N ASP A 184 -7.20 1.32 30.52
CA ASP A 184 -7.29 0.83 31.89
C ASP A 184 -8.03 -0.52 31.95
N LYS A 185 -9.06 -0.71 31.11
CA LYS A 185 -9.79 -1.99 30.96
C LYS A 185 -9.06 -3.06 30.15
N THR A 186 -7.91 -2.72 29.56
CA THR A 186 -7.09 -3.66 28.79
C THR A 186 -6.26 -4.50 29.73
N ALA A 187 -6.43 -5.82 29.72
CA ALA A 187 -5.61 -6.74 30.50
C ALA A 187 -4.31 -7.12 29.79
N HIS A 188 -4.35 -7.26 28.45
CA HIS A 188 -3.19 -7.65 27.66
C HIS A 188 -3.22 -6.98 26.29
N ILE A 189 -2.04 -6.74 25.72
CA ILE A 189 -1.84 -6.16 24.38
C ILE A 189 -1.02 -7.12 23.55
N SER A 190 -1.57 -7.56 22.43
CA SER A 190 -0.91 -8.43 21.46
C SER A 190 -0.61 -7.66 20.18
N LEU A 191 0.43 -8.03 19.44
CA LEU A 191 0.49 -7.77 18.00
C LEU A 191 -0.47 -8.71 17.25
N VAL A 192 -0.85 -8.35 16.02
CA VAL A 192 -1.73 -9.19 15.18
C VAL A 192 -1.20 -10.63 15.03
N SER A 193 0.12 -10.79 14.94
CA SER A 193 0.82 -12.08 14.94
C SER A 193 0.54 -12.90 16.22
N SER A 194 0.92 -12.38 17.38
CA SER A 194 0.71 -13.02 18.70
C SER A 194 -0.77 -13.18 19.07
N PHE A 195 -1.66 -12.35 18.50
CA PHE A 195 -3.11 -12.48 18.67
C PHE A 195 -3.64 -13.79 18.08
N ILE A 196 -3.22 -14.18 16.87
CA ILE A 196 -3.62 -15.45 16.26
C ILE A 196 -3.07 -16.63 17.06
N ALA A 197 -1.81 -16.56 17.47
CA ALA A 197 -1.20 -17.57 18.33
C ALA A 197 -1.98 -17.71 19.65
N THR A 198 -2.42 -16.61 20.25
CA THR A 198 -3.24 -16.59 21.47
C THR A 198 -4.59 -17.28 21.27
N LEU A 199 -5.27 -17.02 20.15
CA LEU A 199 -6.52 -17.71 19.81
C LEU A 199 -6.30 -19.23 19.72
N LEU A 200 -5.30 -19.66 18.94
CA LEU A 200 -4.99 -21.07 18.72
C LEU A 200 -4.57 -21.82 20.00
N LEU A 201 -3.88 -21.13 20.90
CA LEU A 201 -3.43 -21.70 22.18
C LEU A 201 -4.52 -21.71 23.26
N GLN A 202 -5.57 -20.89 23.12
CA GLN A 202 -6.53 -20.57 24.20
C GLN A 202 -5.86 -20.01 25.48
N LYS A 203 -4.70 -19.38 25.33
CA LYS A 203 -3.94 -18.69 26.39
C LYS A 203 -3.04 -17.64 25.76
N LEU A 204 -2.60 -16.65 26.55
CA LEU A 204 -1.73 -15.58 26.07
C LEU A 204 -0.44 -16.13 25.42
N ALA A 205 -0.24 -15.78 24.15
CA ALA A 205 1.00 -16.04 23.44
C ALA A 205 1.96 -14.86 23.60
N PRO A 206 3.27 -15.11 23.79
CA PRO A 206 4.27 -14.05 23.73
C PRO A 206 4.37 -13.45 22.31
N ILE A 207 4.84 -12.21 22.24
CA ILE A 207 5.26 -11.58 20.98
C ILE A 207 6.62 -12.16 20.57
N ASP A 208 6.86 -12.38 19.28
CA ASP A 208 8.16 -12.83 18.80
C ASP A 208 9.15 -11.65 18.65
N VAL A 209 10.45 -11.94 18.65
CA VAL A 209 11.50 -10.91 18.49
C VAL A 209 11.42 -10.18 17.16
N GLY A 210 11.04 -10.88 16.09
CA GLY A 210 10.94 -10.32 14.75
C GLY A 210 9.91 -9.20 14.71
N ASP A 211 8.67 -9.47 15.09
CA ASP A 211 7.58 -8.50 15.05
C ASP A 211 7.67 -7.45 16.18
N ALA A 212 8.24 -7.81 17.35
CA ALA A 212 8.52 -6.87 18.44
C ALA A 212 9.44 -5.71 18.00
N SER A 213 10.31 -5.95 17.01
CA SER A 213 11.16 -4.91 16.41
C SER A 213 10.34 -3.78 15.76
N GLY A 214 9.09 -4.06 15.36
CA GLY A 214 8.17 -3.09 14.77
C GLY A 214 7.43 -2.20 15.78
N MET A 215 7.87 -2.15 17.06
CA MET A 215 7.11 -1.50 18.13
C MET A 215 7.73 -0.20 18.69
N ASN A 216 9.03 0.06 18.45
CA ASN A 216 9.82 1.06 19.20
C ASN A 216 9.87 0.82 20.72
N LEU A 217 9.74 -0.44 21.16
CA LEU A 217 9.70 -0.81 22.59
C LEU A 217 10.77 -1.83 23.01
N MET A 218 11.25 -2.65 22.07
CA MET A 218 12.25 -3.69 22.31
C MET A 218 13.64 -3.15 21.98
N ASP A 219 14.62 -3.46 22.83
CA ASP A 219 16.02 -3.35 22.47
C ASP A 219 16.35 -4.48 21.46
N ILE A 220 16.70 -4.09 20.24
CA ILE A 220 16.88 -5.03 19.12
C ILE A 220 18.11 -5.93 19.25
N ARG A 221 19.05 -5.65 20.16
CA ARG A 221 20.26 -6.45 20.33
C ARG A 221 20.13 -7.43 21.49
N THR A 222 19.42 -7.02 22.54
CA THR A 222 19.19 -7.88 23.72
C THR A 222 17.93 -8.73 23.61
N HIS A 223 17.02 -8.38 22.69
CA HIS A 223 15.69 -8.98 22.53
C HIS A 223 14.82 -8.85 23.79
N GLN A 224 15.01 -7.77 24.53
CA GLN A 224 14.26 -7.47 25.74
C GLN A 224 13.51 -6.14 25.60
N TRP A 225 12.36 -6.03 26.25
CA TRP A 225 11.69 -4.74 26.40
C TRP A 225 12.57 -3.77 27.18
N ASP A 226 12.67 -2.52 26.71
CA ASP A 226 13.28 -1.43 27.48
C ASP A 226 12.19 -0.78 28.36
N ASP A 227 12.34 -0.94 29.69
CA ASP A 227 11.33 -0.49 30.65
C ASP A 227 11.11 1.04 30.64
N ARG A 228 12.09 1.82 30.20
CA ARG A 228 11.98 3.29 30.15
C ARG A 228 11.03 3.69 29.02
N VAL A 229 11.21 3.12 27.82
CA VAL A 229 10.31 3.40 26.69
C VAL A 229 8.93 2.77 26.90
N LEU A 230 8.85 1.60 27.55
CA LEU A 230 7.56 1.02 27.94
C LEU A 230 6.79 1.99 28.86
N LYS A 231 7.44 2.46 29.93
CA LYS A 231 6.83 3.39 30.89
C LYS A 231 6.44 4.71 30.23
N HIS A 232 7.25 5.22 29.30
CA HIS A 232 6.91 6.42 28.53
C HIS A 232 5.62 6.22 27.73
N CYS A 233 5.56 5.16 26.91
CA CYS A 233 4.41 4.90 26.03
C CYS A 233 3.14 4.53 26.80
N GLY A 234 3.19 3.49 27.64
CA GLY A 234 2.00 2.93 28.29
C GLY A 234 1.91 3.07 29.81
N GLY A 235 2.85 3.78 30.45
CA GLY A 235 2.88 3.95 31.90
C GLY A 235 3.35 2.69 32.63
N ASP A 236 3.24 2.68 33.96
CA ASP A 236 3.78 1.61 34.81
C ASP A 236 3.17 0.23 34.53
N GLN A 237 1.98 0.18 33.91
CA GLN A 237 1.25 -1.05 33.62
C GLN A 237 1.60 -1.69 32.27
N LEU A 238 2.37 -1.02 31.39
CA LEU A 238 2.57 -1.55 30.04
C LEU A 238 3.36 -2.86 30.04
N ARG A 239 4.34 -2.97 30.95
CA ARG A 239 5.13 -4.19 31.11
C ARG A 239 4.25 -5.41 31.36
N GLU A 240 3.29 -5.28 32.26
CA GLU A 240 2.32 -6.34 32.59
C GLU A 240 1.38 -6.62 31.40
N LYS A 241 0.93 -5.56 30.69
CA LYS A 241 0.04 -5.70 29.53
C LYS A 241 0.72 -6.38 28.33
N LEU A 242 2.04 -6.31 28.15
CA LEU A 242 2.77 -7.08 27.12
C LEU A 242 3.15 -8.49 27.61
N ALA A 243 2.93 -8.79 28.90
CA ALA A 243 3.29 -10.02 29.58
C ALA A 243 4.82 -10.31 29.57
N SER A 244 5.23 -11.42 28.94
CA SER A 244 6.62 -11.89 28.98
C SER A 244 7.55 -11.08 28.07
N GLN A 245 8.85 -11.34 28.19
CA GLN A 245 9.80 -10.90 27.18
C GLN A 245 9.45 -11.52 25.81
N PRO A 246 9.85 -10.87 24.70
CA PRO A 246 9.75 -11.45 23.37
C PRO A 246 10.47 -12.79 23.28
N VAL A 247 9.99 -13.67 22.40
CA VAL A 247 10.56 -15.02 22.21
C VAL A 247 11.09 -15.24 20.81
N GLU A 248 12.10 -16.10 20.70
CA GLU A 248 12.73 -16.48 19.43
C GLU A 248 11.83 -17.42 18.62
N GLY A 249 11.94 -17.38 17.29
CA GLY A 249 11.27 -18.34 16.42
C GLY A 249 11.67 -19.80 16.70
N GLY A 250 10.70 -20.69 16.51
CA GLY A 250 10.83 -22.11 16.83
C GLY A 250 10.74 -22.45 18.33
N THR A 251 10.43 -21.47 19.20
CA THR A 251 10.09 -21.73 20.60
C THR A 251 8.78 -22.52 20.70
N ASN A 252 8.70 -23.53 21.56
CA ASN A 252 7.45 -24.25 21.80
C ASN A 252 6.52 -23.41 22.69
N LEU A 253 5.38 -22.93 22.17
CA LEU A 253 4.42 -22.18 22.99
C LEU A 253 3.39 -23.08 23.71
N GLY A 254 3.31 -24.34 23.29
CA GLY A 254 2.36 -25.33 23.77
C GLY A 254 1.57 -25.98 22.64
N CYS A 255 0.73 -26.94 23.02
CA CYS A 255 -0.18 -27.58 22.08
C CYS A 255 -1.38 -26.67 21.76
N ILE A 256 -1.99 -26.89 20.61
CA ILE A 256 -3.24 -26.25 20.20
C ILE A 256 -4.33 -26.46 21.26
N GLY A 257 -5.17 -25.45 21.46
CA GLY A 257 -6.25 -25.49 22.44
C GLY A 257 -7.30 -26.57 22.15
N SER A 258 -7.92 -27.09 23.21
CA SER A 258 -8.92 -28.17 23.12
C SER A 258 -10.09 -27.82 22.21
N TYR A 259 -10.50 -26.54 22.13
CA TYR A 259 -11.56 -26.08 21.23
C TYR A 259 -11.31 -26.53 19.78
N PHE A 260 -10.08 -26.36 19.29
CA PHE A 260 -9.75 -26.74 17.90
C PHE A 260 -9.63 -28.25 17.72
N THR A 261 -9.18 -28.97 18.75
CA THR A 261 -9.14 -30.43 18.71
C THR A 261 -10.55 -31.04 18.66
N GLU A 262 -11.47 -30.52 19.46
CA GLU A 262 -12.84 -31.06 19.59
C GLU A 262 -13.73 -30.62 18.42
N ARG A 263 -13.64 -29.35 18.00
CA ARG A 263 -14.50 -28.80 16.94
C ARG A 263 -14.04 -29.16 15.52
N TYR A 264 -12.73 -29.12 15.28
CA TYR A 264 -12.16 -29.27 13.95
C TYR A 264 -11.35 -30.57 13.76
N GLY A 265 -10.98 -31.27 14.84
CA GLY A 265 -10.25 -32.54 14.73
C GLY A 265 -8.73 -32.39 14.61
N PHE A 266 -8.16 -31.26 15.04
CA PHE A 266 -6.71 -31.14 15.17
C PHE A 266 -6.17 -32.17 16.17
N SER A 267 -4.94 -32.64 15.96
CA SER A 267 -4.25 -33.47 16.95
C SER A 267 -3.97 -32.65 18.22
N LYS A 268 -4.20 -33.25 19.39
CA LYS A 268 -3.78 -32.70 20.69
C LYS A 268 -2.26 -32.51 20.83
N GLU A 269 -1.48 -33.11 19.94
CA GLU A 269 -0.02 -32.98 19.86
C GLU A 269 0.41 -31.88 18.88
N CYS A 270 -0.52 -31.22 18.19
CA CYS A 270 -0.21 -30.13 17.28
C CYS A 270 0.38 -28.95 18.06
N ILE A 271 1.60 -28.53 17.74
CA ILE A 271 2.34 -27.50 18.49
C ILE A 271 2.12 -26.13 17.83
N ILE A 272 1.85 -25.11 18.64
CA ILE A 272 1.85 -23.72 18.19
C ILE A 272 3.23 -23.11 18.45
N PHE A 273 3.79 -22.50 17.42
CA PHE A 273 5.05 -21.75 17.46
C PHE A 273 4.78 -20.25 17.38
N PRO A 274 5.75 -19.39 17.73
CA PRO A 274 5.62 -17.95 17.56
C PRO A 274 5.21 -17.60 16.14
N PHE A 275 4.25 -16.69 16.04
CA PHE A 275 3.93 -15.98 14.81
C PHE A 275 4.78 -14.72 14.77
N THR A 276 5.14 -14.27 13.57
CA THR A 276 5.96 -13.07 13.34
C THR A 276 5.25 -12.08 12.42
N GLY A 277 5.89 -10.96 12.12
CA GLY A 277 5.46 -10.04 11.08
C GLY A 277 5.48 -10.66 9.68
N ASP A 278 4.60 -10.19 8.81
CA ASP A 278 4.47 -10.63 7.42
C ASP A 278 5.75 -10.47 6.58
N ASN A 279 6.50 -9.38 6.77
CA ASN A 279 7.78 -9.17 6.09
C ASN A 279 8.83 -10.20 6.54
N GLN A 280 8.94 -10.49 7.84
CA GLN A 280 9.83 -11.50 8.39
C GLN A 280 9.47 -12.91 7.89
N ALA A 281 8.17 -13.24 7.89
CA ALA A 281 7.71 -14.51 7.34
C ALA A 281 7.99 -14.61 5.84
N THR A 282 7.80 -13.52 5.09
CA THR A 282 8.13 -13.44 3.67
C THR A 282 9.63 -13.67 3.45
N LEU A 283 10.51 -13.07 4.26
CA LEU A 283 11.95 -13.31 4.23
C LEU A 283 12.28 -14.80 4.43
N VAL A 284 11.63 -15.46 5.39
CA VAL A 284 11.79 -16.90 5.63
C VAL A 284 11.33 -17.72 4.41
N SER A 285 10.22 -17.34 3.77
CA SER A 285 9.71 -18.05 2.58
C SER A 285 10.64 -17.99 1.38
N MET A 286 11.44 -16.92 1.28
CA MET A 286 12.41 -16.71 0.21
C MET A 286 13.74 -17.47 0.43
N GLN A 287 13.94 -18.06 1.62
CA GLN A 287 15.12 -18.86 1.97
C GLN A 287 16.45 -18.12 1.74
N LEU A 288 16.49 -16.86 2.16
CA LEU A 288 17.63 -15.98 1.93
C LEU A 288 18.87 -16.45 2.69
N LEU A 289 20.01 -16.49 2.01
CA LEU A 289 21.30 -16.67 2.65
C LEU A 289 21.77 -15.34 3.30
N PRO A 290 22.63 -15.38 4.32
CA PRO A 290 23.28 -14.18 4.82
C PRO A 290 23.97 -13.40 3.70
N GLY A 291 23.71 -12.08 3.63
CA GLY A 291 24.19 -11.20 2.57
C GLY A 291 23.34 -11.20 1.30
N ASP A 292 22.25 -11.98 1.22
CA ASP A 292 21.27 -11.82 0.15
C ASP A 292 20.45 -10.53 0.34
N CYS A 293 20.29 -9.80 -0.76
CA CYS A 293 19.42 -8.64 -0.88
C CYS A 293 18.24 -8.97 -1.79
N VAL A 294 17.01 -8.71 -1.35
CA VAL A 294 15.82 -8.84 -2.20
C VAL A 294 15.35 -7.46 -2.59
N VAL A 295 15.14 -7.24 -3.88
CA VAL A 295 14.52 -6.01 -4.40
C VAL A 295 13.19 -6.38 -5.04
N SER A 296 12.10 -6.06 -4.35
CA SER A 296 10.74 -6.23 -4.83
C SER A 296 10.28 -4.96 -5.54
N LEU A 297 10.07 -5.05 -6.86
CA LEU A 297 9.67 -3.93 -7.70
C LEU A 297 8.17 -3.99 -8.02
N GLY A 298 7.37 -3.28 -7.21
CA GLY A 298 5.91 -3.30 -7.25
C GLY A 298 5.29 -1.91 -7.21
N THR A 299 4.00 -1.81 -6.84
CA THR A 299 3.33 -0.51 -6.64
C THR A 299 4.09 0.37 -5.66
N SER A 300 4.55 -0.25 -4.57
CA SER A 300 5.61 0.24 -3.71
C SER A 300 6.81 -0.68 -3.89
N ASP A 301 8.01 -0.12 -3.90
CA ASP A 301 9.22 -0.93 -3.94
C ASP A 301 9.64 -1.25 -2.49
N THR A 302 10.18 -2.44 -2.29
CA THR A 302 10.67 -2.88 -0.98
C THR A 302 11.99 -3.59 -1.16
N LEU A 303 12.95 -3.21 -0.32
CA LEU A 303 14.25 -3.88 -0.23
C LEU A 303 14.32 -4.60 1.11
N LEU A 304 14.65 -5.89 1.07
CA LEU A 304 14.85 -6.73 2.25
C LEU A 304 16.29 -7.26 2.27
N LEU A 305 16.93 -7.25 3.43
CA LEU A 305 18.29 -7.73 3.63
C LEU A 305 18.30 -8.81 4.72
N ASN A 306 19.03 -9.90 4.50
CA ASN A 306 19.37 -10.85 5.56
C ASN A 306 20.80 -10.59 6.04
N LEU A 307 20.95 -10.04 7.25
CA LEU A 307 22.20 -9.47 7.75
C LEU A 307 22.67 -10.17 9.02
N LYS A 308 23.98 -10.33 9.19
CA LYS A 308 24.58 -10.76 10.47
C LYS A 308 25.01 -9.59 11.33
N GLU A 309 25.49 -8.53 10.69
CA GLU A 309 25.85 -7.29 11.34
C GLU A 309 25.20 -6.13 10.61
N ALA A 310 24.72 -5.16 11.37
CA ALA A 310 24.11 -3.95 10.84
C ALA A 310 24.04 -2.85 11.90
N GLN A 311 23.95 -1.61 11.42
CA GLN A 311 23.68 -0.44 12.25
C GLN A 311 22.28 0.12 11.95
N PRO A 312 21.52 0.47 12.99
CA PRO A 312 20.28 1.22 12.83
C PRO A 312 20.53 2.62 12.28
N THR A 313 19.70 3.05 11.33
CA THR A 313 19.71 4.41 10.79
C THR A 313 18.34 5.06 10.95
N THR A 314 18.26 6.38 10.75
CA THR A 314 16.98 7.11 10.79
C THR A 314 16.14 6.99 9.51
N ASP A 315 16.67 6.34 8.48
CA ASP A 315 16.07 6.18 7.15
C ASP A 315 15.98 4.71 6.70
N SER A 316 16.05 3.79 7.67
CA SER A 316 15.84 2.35 7.46
C SER A 316 15.11 1.72 8.64
N HIS A 317 14.68 0.47 8.45
CA HIS A 317 14.22 -0.39 9.52
C HIS A 317 15.20 -1.54 9.66
N LEU A 318 15.88 -1.61 10.80
CA LEU A 318 16.60 -2.80 11.22
C LEU A 318 15.73 -3.59 12.20
N MET A 319 15.43 -4.83 11.88
CA MET A 319 14.58 -5.71 12.68
C MET A 319 15.35 -6.96 13.08
N ALA A 320 15.00 -7.59 14.20
CA ALA A 320 15.54 -8.90 14.53
C ALA A 320 15.12 -9.94 13.49
N HIS A 321 16.00 -10.88 13.16
CA HIS A 321 15.64 -12.01 12.30
C HIS A 321 14.72 -12.97 13.06
N PRO A 322 13.62 -13.46 12.46
CA PRO A 322 12.59 -14.19 13.20
C PRO A 322 13.04 -15.56 13.75
N THR A 323 14.13 -16.13 13.22
CA THR A 323 14.59 -17.49 13.58
C THR A 323 16.09 -17.60 13.90
N ASP A 324 16.80 -16.48 13.88
CA ASP A 324 18.26 -16.44 14.10
C ASP A 324 18.57 -15.27 15.02
N ARG A 325 18.94 -15.60 16.25
CA ARG A 325 19.13 -14.64 17.34
C ARG A 325 20.20 -13.59 17.04
N ASP A 326 21.23 -13.98 16.29
CA ASP A 326 22.40 -13.15 16.03
C ASP A 326 22.35 -12.54 14.61
N ALA A 327 21.15 -12.49 14.02
CA ALA A 327 20.93 -11.93 12.70
C ALA A 327 19.82 -10.87 12.70
N PHE A 328 19.84 -10.04 11.68
CA PHE A 328 18.91 -8.96 11.46
C PHE A 328 18.27 -9.06 10.08
N MET A 329 17.09 -8.48 9.99
CA MET A 329 16.43 -8.15 8.74
C MET A 329 16.52 -6.65 8.52
N GLY A 330 17.19 -6.24 7.44
CA GLY A 330 17.12 -4.86 6.98
C GLY A 330 15.92 -4.65 6.06
N MET A 331 15.21 -3.54 6.20
CA MET A 331 14.04 -3.24 5.39
C MET A 331 13.98 -1.75 5.00
N LEU A 332 13.79 -1.51 3.71
CA LEU A 332 13.52 -0.19 3.13
C LEU A 332 12.20 -0.25 2.35
N CYS A 333 11.33 0.74 2.55
CA CYS A 333 10.04 0.82 1.87
C CYS A 333 9.91 2.14 1.11
N TYR A 334 9.54 2.06 -0.17
CA TYR A 334 9.37 3.21 -1.04
C TYR A 334 7.95 3.24 -1.59
N LYS A 335 7.24 4.34 -1.35
CA LYS A 335 5.87 4.52 -1.81
C LYS A 335 5.81 4.72 -3.33
N ASN A 336 6.80 5.40 -3.91
CA ASN A 336 6.86 5.75 -5.32
C ASN A 336 7.58 4.68 -6.16
N GLY A 337 6.94 3.52 -6.36
CA GLY A 337 7.47 2.40 -7.16
C GLY A 337 7.00 2.40 -8.62
N SER A 338 6.19 1.41 -9.01
CA SER A 338 5.79 1.15 -10.39
C SER A 338 4.97 2.27 -11.01
N LEU A 339 4.05 2.88 -10.25
CA LEU A 339 3.19 3.97 -10.74
C LEU A 339 4.01 5.18 -11.15
N THR A 340 5.13 5.43 -10.47
CA THR A 340 6.05 6.51 -10.81
C THR A 340 6.82 6.19 -12.09
N ARG A 341 7.30 4.95 -12.25
CA ARG A 341 7.95 4.51 -13.50
C ARG A 341 6.99 4.55 -14.69
N GLU A 342 5.74 4.12 -14.50
CA GLU A 342 4.66 4.21 -15.49
C GLU A 342 4.34 5.66 -15.86
N TRP A 343 4.28 6.56 -14.87
CA TRP A 343 4.10 7.99 -15.13
C TRP A 343 5.22 8.54 -16.02
N VAL A 344 6.49 8.23 -15.73
CA VAL A 344 7.63 8.65 -16.56
C VAL A 344 7.53 8.04 -17.97
N ARG A 345 7.20 6.75 -18.09
CA ARG A 345 6.96 6.09 -19.39
C ARG A 345 5.87 6.78 -20.20
N ASP A 346 4.76 7.13 -19.57
CA ASP A 346 3.61 7.75 -20.26
C ASP A 346 3.95 9.16 -20.74
N HIS A 347 4.74 9.92 -19.98
CA HIS A 347 5.10 11.31 -20.31
C HIS A 347 6.24 11.41 -21.33
N TYR A 348 7.22 10.50 -21.28
CA TYR A 348 8.47 10.64 -22.04
C TYR A 348 8.68 9.55 -23.10
N ALA A 349 8.01 8.40 -22.98
CA ALA A 349 8.18 7.25 -23.85
C ALA A 349 6.87 6.80 -24.52
N ASN A 350 5.90 7.71 -24.68
CA ASN A 350 4.61 7.46 -25.33
C ASN A 350 3.82 6.27 -24.74
N GLY A 351 4.02 5.97 -23.46
CA GLY A 351 3.38 4.85 -22.77
C GLY A 351 3.90 3.45 -23.16
N ASP A 352 5.03 3.38 -23.87
CA ASP A 352 5.60 2.12 -24.37
C ASP A 352 6.91 1.76 -23.63
N TRP A 353 6.95 0.57 -23.04
CA TRP A 353 8.12 0.09 -22.29
C TRP A 353 9.32 -0.20 -23.19
N LYS A 354 9.11 -0.58 -24.46
CA LYS A 354 10.23 -0.76 -25.39
C LYS A 354 10.90 0.57 -25.69
N THR A 355 10.11 1.60 -26.01
CA THR A 355 10.61 2.97 -26.22
C THR A 355 11.31 3.49 -24.97
N TYR A 356 10.74 3.26 -23.78
CA TYR A 356 11.38 3.61 -22.51
C TYR A 356 12.76 2.96 -22.37
N ASN A 357 12.85 1.65 -22.61
CA ASN A 357 14.10 0.91 -22.52
C ASN A 357 15.12 1.41 -23.55
N ASP A 358 14.69 1.63 -24.80
CA ASP A 358 15.53 2.18 -25.86
C ASP A 358 16.11 3.55 -25.44
N MET A 359 15.32 4.42 -24.78
CA MET A 359 15.79 5.72 -24.26
C MET A 359 16.78 5.56 -23.11
N VAL A 360 16.54 4.63 -22.17
CA VAL A 360 17.46 4.32 -21.07
C VAL A 360 18.79 3.80 -21.60
N GLU A 361 18.77 2.92 -22.60
CA GLU A 361 19.96 2.29 -23.18
C GLU A 361 20.77 3.25 -24.06
N GLN A 362 20.11 4.21 -24.72
CA GLN A 362 20.78 5.27 -25.49
C GLN A 362 21.41 6.34 -24.58
N THR A 363 20.84 6.55 -23.39
CA THR A 363 21.36 7.52 -22.42
C THR A 363 22.53 6.91 -21.63
N LYS A 364 23.64 7.64 -21.50
CA LYS A 364 24.79 7.18 -20.70
C LYS A 364 24.46 7.10 -19.22
N ALA A 365 25.10 6.17 -18.52
CA ALA A 365 24.98 6.05 -17.07
C ALA A 365 25.39 7.33 -16.33
N GLY A 366 24.71 7.61 -15.21
CA GLY A 366 24.81 8.89 -14.48
C GLY A 366 24.10 10.04 -15.20
N CYS A 367 23.24 9.72 -16.18
CA CYS A 367 22.51 10.67 -17.03
C CYS A 367 23.42 11.77 -17.63
N THR A 368 24.62 11.38 -18.04
CA THR A 368 25.65 12.28 -18.57
C THR A 368 25.48 12.55 -20.06
N GLY A 369 25.61 13.81 -20.49
CA GLY A 369 25.50 14.19 -21.90
C GLY A 369 25.92 15.63 -22.18
N THR A 370 26.10 15.98 -23.47
CA THR A 370 26.56 17.32 -23.92
C THR A 370 25.40 18.23 -24.31
N ILE A 371 25.42 19.49 -23.85
CA ILE A 371 24.45 20.55 -24.24
C ILE A 371 24.98 21.31 -25.46
N GLU A 372 24.08 21.76 -26.35
CA GLU A 372 24.30 22.39 -27.68
C GLU A 372 25.28 23.58 -27.77
N GLN A 373 25.87 24.05 -26.66
CA GLN A 373 26.69 25.28 -26.69
C GLN A 373 28.11 25.20 -26.11
N GLU A 374 28.56 24.11 -25.45
CA GLU A 374 29.88 24.17 -24.75
C GLU A 374 30.77 22.90 -24.75
N ASP A 375 30.47 21.80 -25.45
CA ASP A 375 31.24 20.53 -25.35
C ASP A 375 31.46 20.03 -23.90
N LYS A 376 30.70 20.59 -22.94
CA LYS A 376 30.77 20.30 -21.52
C LYS A 376 29.89 19.09 -21.20
N GLN A 377 30.45 18.12 -20.49
CA GLN A 377 29.70 17.02 -19.87
C GLN A 377 28.88 17.57 -18.70
N VAL A 378 27.57 17.36 -18.74
CA VAL A 378 26.65 17.75 -17.67
C VAL A 378 26.14 16.51 -16.95
N GLU A 379 26.20 16.52 -15.63
CA GLU A 379 25.67 15.46 -14.76
C GLU A 379 24.24 15.79 -14.34
N ARG A 380 23.36 14.78 -14.32
CA ARG A 380 21.93 14.97 -14.08
C ARG A 380 21.37 14.02 -13.04
N PHE A 381 20.53 14.55 -12.16
CA PHE A 381 19.78 13.77 -11.17
C PHE A 381 18.29 14.10 -11.22
N GLY A 382 17.44 13.09 -11.20
CA GLY A 382 15.98 13.23 -11.20
C GLY A 382 15.34 12.45 -10.05
N PHE A 383 14.55 13.12 -9.22
CA PHE A 383 13.83 12.55 -8.10
C PHE A 383 12.32 12.72 -8.31
N TYR A 384 11.54 11.64 -8.27
CA TYR A 384 10.12 11.65 -8.64
C TYR A 384 9.26 11.10 -7.50
N TYR A 385 8.95 11.95 -6.53
CA TYR A 385 8.11 11.63 -5.38
C TYR A 385 6.66 12.09 -5.64
N LEU A 386 5.96 11.44 -6.57
CA LEU A 386 4.59 11.80 -6.97
C LEU A 386 3.61 11.74 -5.78
N MET A 387 3.82 10.78 -4.90
CA MET A 387 3.20 10.67 -3.58
C MET A 387 4.19 11.11 -2.49
N GLN A 388 3.67 11.46 -1.31
CA GLN A 388 4.52 11.67 -0.13
C GLN A 388 5.34 10.41 0.13
N GLU A 389 6.64 10.51 -0.10
CA GLU A 389 7.59 9.42 0.07
C GLU A 389 7.87 9.16 1.57
N ILE A 390 8.19 7.91 1.89
CA ILE A 390 8.57 7.42 3.21
C ILE A 390 10.03 7.82 3.50
N ILE A 391 10.94 7.49 2.57
CA ILE A 391 12.37 7.74 2.66
C ILE A 391 12.93 8.24 1.30
N PRO A 392 13.31 9.52 1.17
CA PRO A 392 13.19 10.60 2.16
C PRO A 392 11.75 11.08 2.32
N PHE A 393 11.46 11.83 3.37
CA PHE A 393 10.16 12.50 3.52
C PHE A 393 10.05 13.68 2.54
N ALA A 394 9.69 13.40 1.29
CA ALA A 394 9.59 14.39 0.21
C ALA A 394 8.38 14.13 -0.69
N LYS A 395 7.92 15.18 -1.38
CA LYS A 395 6.84 15.10 -2.38
C LYS A 395 7.08 16.14 -3.49
N GLY A 396 7.08 15.69 -4.74
CA GLY A 396 7.30 16.51 -5.93
C GLY A 396 8.24 15.84 -6.93
N ILE A 397 8.48 16.53 -8.05
CA ILE A 397 9.49 16.15 -9.03
C ILE A 397 10.62 17.18 -8.95
N TYR A 398 11.84 16.70 -8.82
CA TYR A 398 13.04 17.52 -8.66
C TYR A 398 14.09 17.06 -9.67
N ARG A 399 14.61 18.01 -10.45
CA ARG A 399 15.64 17.75 -11.46
C ARG A 399 16.82 18.65 -11.19
N PHE A 400 18.02 18.12 -11.39
CA PHE A 400 19.27 18.85 -11.18
C PHE A 400 20.20 18.64 -12.36
N GLU A 401 20.87 19.71 -12.80
CA GLU A 401 21.97 19.70 -13.77
C GLU A 401 23.19 20.35 -13.13
N ASP A 402 24.32 19.64 -13.05
CA ASP A 402 25.53 20.08 -12.34
C ASP A 402 25.23 20.60 -10.91
N GLY A 403 24.29 19.96 -10.23
CA GLY A 403 23.85 20.32 -8.88
C GLY A 403 22.86 21.49 -8.80
N VAL A 404 22.53 22.14 -9.91
CA VAL A 404 21.56 23.25 -9.97
C VAL A 404 20.16 22.71 -10.28
N GLN A 405 19.16 23.09 -9.48
CA GLN A 405 17.79 22.63 -9.71
C GLN A 405 17.19 23.29 -10.96
N VAL A 406 16.66 22.47 -11.87
CA VAL A 406 16.01 22.88 -13.12
C VAL A 406 14.55 22.40 -13.16
N GLN A 407 13.72 23.01 -14.01
CA GLN A 407 12.33 22.57 -14.21
C GLN A 407 12.26 21.32 -15.11
N GLU A 408 13.04 21.33 -16.19
CA GLU A 408 13.19 20.23 -17.15
C GLU A 408 14.67 20.07 -17.47
N PHE A 409 15.10 18.85 -17.83
CA PHE A 409 16.47 18.62 -18.28
C PHE A 409 16.71 19.29 -19.63
N SER A 410 17.89 19.85 -19.81
CA SER A 410 18.37 20.37 -21.08
C SER A 410 18.47 19.22 -22.09
N GLN A 411 17.93 19.42 -23.30
CA GLN A 411 17.93 18.41 -24.35
C GLN A 411 19.34 18.12 -24.86
N GLU A 412 19.57 16.86 -25.26
CA GLU A 412 20.83 16.48 -25.91
C GLU A 412 20.84 16.91 -27.38
N ALA A 413 21.89 17.64 -27.76
CA ALA A 413 22.11 18.22 -29.09
C ALA A 413 21.95 17.25 -30.27
N LYS A 414 22.17 15.94 -30.04
CA LYS A 414 22.31 14.94 -31.11
C LYS A 414 21.17 13.94 -31.17
N THR A 415 20.43 13.73 -30.09
CA THR A 415 19.50 12.59 -29.96
C THR A 415 18.06 13.01 -29.69
N ASN A 416 17.82 14.23 -29.18
CA ASN A 416 16.50 14.71 -28.74
C ASN A 416 15.79 13.73 -27.77
N VAL A 417 16.56 12.91 -27.04
CA VAL A 417 16.06 11.94 -26.06
C VAL A 417 15.96 12.62 -24.68
N SER A 418 14.84 12.41 -23.98
CA SER A 418 14.71 12.83 -22.58
C SER A 418 15.54 11.94 -21.66
N TYR A 419 16.20 12.56 -20.68
CA TYR A 419 16.95 11.87 -19.62
C TYR A 419 16.04 11.29 -18.51
N ASP A 420 14.77 11.71 -18.44
CA ASP A 420 13.85 11.32 -17.36
C ASP A 420 13.67 9.80 -17.21
N PRO A 421 13.53 8.99 -18.28
CA PRO A 421 13.47 7.53 -18.18
C PRO A 421 14.65 6.90 -17.45
N ARG A 422 15.89 7.35 -17.70
CA ARG A 422 17.06 6.82 -16.99
C ARG A 422 17.15 7.40 -15.58
N ALA A 423 16.88 8.70 -15.41
CA ALA A 423 17.02 9.39 -14.14
C ALA A 423 16.16 8.78 -13.02
N ILE A 424 14.92 8.36 -13.31
CA ILE A 424 14.05 7.73 -12.29
C ILE A 424 14.59 6.38 -11.81
N ILE A 425 15.05 5.50 -12.70
CA ILE A 425 15.53 4.18 -12.29
C ILE A 425 16.87 4.29 -11.57
N GLU A 426 17.75 5.19 -12.01
CA GLU A 426 19.03 5.44 -11.35
C GLU A 426 18.80 6.01 -9.94
N SER A 427 17.91 6.99 -9.77
CA SER A 427 17.65 7.57 -8.45
C SER A 427 16.98 6.59 -7.49
N GLN A 428 16.03 5.76 -7.96
CA GLN A 428 15.43 4.71 -7.14
C GLN A 428 16.48 3.72 -6.63
N PHE A 429 17.35 3.21 -7.52
CA PHE A 429 18.36 2.23 -7.13
C PHE A 429 19.50 2.85 -6.31
N MET A 430 19.93 4.08 -6.60
CA MET A 430 20.92 4.78 -5.77
C MET A 430 20.37 5.08 -4.38
N SER A 431 19.08 5.43 -4.27
CA SER A 431 18.41 5.64 -2.98
C SER A 431 18.43 4.37 -2.12
N MET A 432 18.17 3.21 -2.74
CA MET A 432 18.24 1.89 -2.09
C MET A 432 19.67 1.56 -1.68
N ARG A 433 20.63 1.72 -2.60
CA ARG A 433 22.05 1.44 -2.36
C ARG A 433 22.61 2.26 -1.22
N VAL A 434 22.45 3.58 -1.23
CA VAL A 434 22.98 4.46 -0.19
C VAL A 434 22.50 4.04 1.19
N ARG A 435 21.23 3.67 1.31
CA ARG A 435 20.64 3.31 2.59
C ARG A 435 21.06 1.91 3.04
N SER A 436 21.16 0.95 2.12
CA SER A 436 21.74 -0.36 2.43
C SER A 436 23.21 -0.22 2.84
N ASP A 437 23.99 0.59 2.13
CA ASP A 437 25.40 0.84 2.44
C ASP A 437 25.52 1.45 3.83
N ARG A 438 24.72 2.46 4.20
CA ARG A 438 24.72 3.02 5.57
C ARG A 438 24.36 2.01 6.67
N MET A 439 23.44 1.08 6.41
CA MET A 439 23.13 0.01 7.36
C MET A 439 24.31 -0.92 7.56
N LEU A 440 25.12 -1.10 6.51
CA LEU A 440 26.27 -1.99 6.48
C LEU A 440 27.57 -1.31 6.90
N GLU A 441 27.77 -0.02 6.67
CA GLU A 441 29.08 0.65 6.74
C GLU A 441 29.60 0.90 8.15
N GLY A 442 28.75 0.80 9.19
CA GLY A 442 29.20 1.15 10.53
C GLY A 442 29.64 2.63 10.65
N ASN A 443 29.95 3.07 11.86
CA ASN A 443 30.56 4.37 12.06
C ASN A 443 31.99 4.29 11.49
N ALA A 444 32.31 5.02 10.40
CA ALA A 444 33.62 5.04 9.71
C ALA A 444 34.84 5.44 10.58
N ASN A 445 34.68 5.47 11.91
CA ASN A 445 35.67 5.78 12.92
C ASN A 445 36.28 4.54 13.61
N SER A 446 35.86 3.30 13.30
CA SER A 446 36.39 2.09 13.98
C SER A 446 37.67 1.52 13.37
N GLY A 447 38.08 1.94 12.16
CA GLY A 447 39.37 1.55 11.55
C GLY A 447 39.53 0.05 11.28
N ASP A 448 38.47 -0.74 11.36
CA ASP A 448 38.47 -2.18 11.13
C ASP A 448 37.64 -2.50 9.87
N GLU A 449 38.33 -2.70 8.74
CA GLU A 449 37.72 -3.02 7.43
C GLU A 449 37.22 -4.48 7.34
N SER A 450 37.35 -5.29 8.40
CA SER A 450 37.26 -6.76 8.29
C SER A 450 35.92 -7.40 8.66
N HIS A 451 34.88 -6.66 9.06
CA HIS A 451 33.66 -7.28 9.62
C HIS A 451 32.28 -6.84 9.08
N LEU A 452 32.19 -6.04 8.03
CA LEU A 452 30.89 -5.64 7.48
C LEU A 452 30.40 -6.68 6.46
N SER A 453 29.21 -7.25 6.68
CA SER A 453 28.63 -8.25 5.77
C SER A 453 28.38 -7.63 4.39
N ALA A 454 29.31 -7.79 3.46
CA ALA A 454 29.11 -7.41 2.07
C ALA A 454 27.91 -8.17 1.51
N LEU A 455 26.99 -7.45 0.87
CA LEU A 455 25.92 -8.07 0.11
C LEU A 455 26.56 -8.93 -1.00
N ASN A 456 26.03 -10.13 -1.22
CA ASN A 456 26.62 -11.11 -2.15
C ASN A 456 25.95 -11.06 -3.52
N ARG A 457 24.63 -10.88 -3.53
CA ARG A 457 23.80 -10.88 -4.74
C ARG A 457 22.46 -10.21 -4.47
N ILE A 458 21.78 -9.88 -5.55
CA ILE A 458 20.41 -9.35 -5.51
C ILE A 458 19.44 -10.37 -6.09
N LEU A 459 18.35 -10.63 -5.39
CA LEU A 459 17.19 -11.38 -5.84
C LEU A 459 16.08 -10.39 -6.20
N ALA A 460 15.88 -10.16 -7.50
CA ALA A 460 14.83 -9.29 -7.99
C ALA A 460 13.50 -10.04 -8.12
N THR A 461 12.42 -9.40 -7.67
CA THR A 461 11.04 -9.89 -7.80
C THR A 461 10.07 -8.74 -8.11
N GLY A 462 8.79 -9.05 -8.30
CA GLY A 462 7.76 -8.09 -8.68
C GLY A 462 7.69 -7.83 -10.19
N GLY A 463 6.68 -7.09 -10.64
CA GLY A 463 6.36 -6.94 -12.07
C GLY A 463 7.51 -6.35 -12.89
N ALA A 464 8.24 -5.38 -12.34
CA ALA A 464 9.34 -4.73 -13.06
C ALA A 464 10.62 -5.58 -13.12
N SER A 465 10.72 -6.67 -12.33
CA SER A 465 11.85 -7.61 -12.43
C SER A 465 11.88 -8.36 -13.76
N ASN A 466 10.81 -8.29 -14.56
CA ASN A 466 10.81 -8.82 -15.92
C ASN A 466 11.56 -7.95 -16.93
N ASN A 467 11.87 -6.70 -16.59
CA ASN A 467 12.54 -5.76 -17.49
C ASN A 467 14.08 -5.89 -17.38
N PRO A 468 14.77 -6.41 -18.42
CA PRO A 468 16.22 -6.64 -18.36
C PRO A 468 17.02 -5.34 -18.22
N THR A 469 16.55 -4.23 -18.80
CA THR A 469 17.17 -2.90 -18.69
C THR A 469 17.20 -2.41 -17.24
N PHE A 470 16.14 -2.71 -16.48
CA PHE A 470 16.06 -2.34 -15.07
C PHE A 470 17.01 -3.20 -14.23
N LEU A 471 17.01 -4.51 -14.47
CA LEU A 471 17.91 -5.43 -13.76
C LEU A 471 19.38 -5.14 -14.04
N GLN A 472 19.73 -4.75 -15.28
CA GLN A 472 21.09 -4.35 -15.62
C GLN A 472 21.49 -3.04 -14.94
N THR A 473 20.57 -2.06 -14.85
CA THR A 473 20.81 -0.82 -14.11
C THR A 473 20.97 -1.09 -12.61
N LEU A 474 20.13 -1.95 -12.04
CA LEU A 474 20.22 -2.38 -10.64
C LEU A 474 21.56 -3.06 -10.35
N ALA A 475 22.00 -3.99 -11.20
CA ALA A 475 23.29 -4.67 -11.06
C ALA A 475 24.45 -3.66 -11.06
N ASN A 476 24.45 -2.73 -12.02
CA ASN A 476 25.48 -1.70 -12.13
C ASN A 476 25.46 -0.72 -10.96
N VAL A 477 24.28 -0.30 -10.48
CA VAL A 477 24.18 0.62 -9.35
C VAL A 477 24.70 -0.03 -8.09
N PHE A 478 24.33 -1.29 -7.79
CA PHE A 478 24.77 -2.00 -6.57
C PHE A 478 26.16 -2.63 -6.66
N ASN A 479 26.76 -2.75 -7.85
CA ASN A 479 27.94 -3.58 -8.08
C ASN A 479 27.74 -5.06 -7.72
N LEU A 480 26.54 -5.61 -7.94
CA LEU A 480 26.21 -6.97 -7.54
C LEU A 480 25.54 -7.74 -8.68
N PRO A 481 25.76 -9.07 -8.76
CA PRO A 481 24.99 -9.90 -9.67
C PRO A 481 23.51 -9.91 -9.27
N VAL A 482 22.64 -9.71 -10.25
CA VAL A 482 21.18 -9.71 -10.06
C VAL A 482 20.61 -11.00 -10.64
N TYR A 483 19.83 -11.69 -9.83
CA TYR A 483 19.11 -12.91 -10.17
C TYR A 483 17.61 -12.66 -10.10
N LYS A 484 16.83 -13.36 -10.92
CA LYS A 484 15.37 -13.42 -10.78
C LYS A 484 15.02 -14.47 -9.73
N HIS A 485 14.19 -14.08 -8.75
CA HIS A 485 13.63 -15.02 -7.81
C HIS A 485 12.57 -15.89 -8.50
N THR A 486 12.70 -17.22 -8.38
CA THR A 486 11.83 -18.21 -9.04
C THR A 486 10.89 -18.94 -8.06
N GLY A 487 11.04 -18.68 -6.76
CA GLY A 487 10.23 -19.28 -5.69
C GLY A 487 8.93 -18.56 -5.41
N GLN A 488 8.04 -19.23 -4.69
CA GLN A 488 6.86 -18.60 -4.11
C GLN A 488 7.25 -17.82 -2.85
N ASN A 489 6.65 -16.66 -2.66
CA ASN A 489 6.95 -15.77 -1.54
C ASN A 489 5.65 -15.25 -0.90
N SER A 490 5.31 -15.76 0.28
CA SER A 490 4.17 -15.27 1.05
C SER A 490 4.37 -15.47 2.53
N GLY A 491 3.74 -14.62 3.35
CA GLY A 491 3.80 -14.74 4.81
C GLY A 491 3.28 -16.09 5.31
N SER A 492 2.24 -16.63 4.67
CA SER A 492 1.67 -17.94 5.03
C SER A 492 2.63 -19.09 4.71
N LEU A 493 3.31 -19.09 3.56
CA LEU A 493 4.36 -20.08 3.28
C LEU A 493 5.52 -19.97 4.29
N GLY A 494 5.94 -18.74 4.63
CA GLY A 494 6.94 -18.49 5.67
C GLY A 494 6.53 -19.08 7.01
N GLY A 495 5.27 -18.88 7.40
CA GLY A 495 4.66 -19.50 8.58
C GLY A 495 4.76 -21.03 8.57
N ALA A 496 4.42 -21.67 7.46
CA ALA A 496 4.46 -23.13 7.36
C ALA A 496 5.91 -23.67 7.49
N ILE A 497 6.87 -22.95 6.91
CA ILE A 497 8.31 -23.24 7.04
C ILE A 497 8.79 -23.07 8.49
N MET A 498 8.38 -22.00 9.18
CA MET A 498 8.72 -21.78 10.60
C MET A 498 8.10 -22.84 11.51
N ALA A 499 6.88 -23.29 11.22
CA ALA A 499 6.24 -24.39 11.93
C ALA A 499 7.04 -25.69 11.79
N LYS A 500 7.45 -26.04 10.56
CA LYS A 500 8.31 -27.19 10.30
C LYS A 500 9.66 -27.06 11.01
N PHE A 501 10.31 -25.90 10.92
CA PHE A 501 11.56 -25.61 11.62
C PHE A 501 11.41 -25.84 13.13
N GLY A 502 10.36 -25.32 13.74
CA GLY A 502 10.06 -25.50 15.14
C GLY A 502 9.92 -26.96 15.55
N VAL A 503 9.16 -27.76 14.78
CA VAL A 503 8.97 -29.20 15.03
C VAL A 503 10.32 -29.94 14.94
N LEU A 504 11.14 -29.65 13.93
CA LEU A 504 12.45 -30.27 13.78
C LEU A 504 13.43 -29.85 14.89
N LYS A 505 13.38 -28.58 15.32
CA LYS A 505 14.24 -28.01 16.38
C LYS A 505 13.95 -28.66 17.73
N ILE A 506 12.69 -28.79 18.12
CA ILE A 506 12.30 -29.45 19.38
C ILE A 506 12.75 -30.91 19.41
N ASN A 507 12.70 -31.59 18.26
CA ASN A 507 13.15 -32.97 18.12
C ASN A 507 14.67 -33.11 17.97
N GLY A 508 15.45 -32.02 18.10
CA GLY A 508 16.91 -32.04 18.00
C GLY A 508 17.46 -32.36 16.60
N LYS A 509 16.63 -32.30 15.55
CA LYS A 509 17.02 -32.63 14.17
C LYS A 509 17.74 -31.49 13.45
N VAL A 510 17.47 -30.24 13.85
CA VAL A 510 18.09 -29.02 13.32
C VAL A 510 18.33 -28.04 14.46
N LYS A 511 19.34 -27.17 14.34
CA LYS A 511 19.56 -26.06 15.29
C LYS A 511 19.13 -24.73 14.68
N THR A 512 19.45 -24.53 13.41
CA THR A 512 19.16 -23.31 12.66
C THR A 512 18.21 -23.57 11.50
N LEU A 513 17.58 -22.51 10.99
CA LEU A 513 16.76 -22.60 9.78
C LEU A 513 17.60 -23.00 8.56
N ASN A 514 18.86 -22.55 8.49
CA ASN A 514 19.80 -22.93 7.44
C ASN A 514 20.13 -24.42 7.47
N ASP A 515 20.26 -25.04 8.66
CA ASP A 515 20.43 -26.50 8.77
C ASP A 515 19.25 -27.24 8.12
N MET A 516 18.02 -26.73 8.31
CA MET A 516 16.83 -27.31 7.73
C MET A 516 16.81 -27.17 6.20
N PHE A 517 17.21 -26.03 5.65
CA PHE A 517 17.28 -25.82 4.20
C PHE A 517 18.41 -26.62 3.56
N ALA A 518 19.56 -26.79 4.23
CA ALA A 518 20.67 -27.61 3.74
C ALA A 518 20.30 -29.10 3.60
N GLN A 519 19.29 -29.57 4.35
CA GLN A 519 18.77 -30.95 4.24
C GLN A 519 17.78 -31.14 3.08
N GLN A 520 17.33 -30.08 2.41
CA GLN A 520 16.39 -30.17 1.30
C GLN A 520 17.12 -30.29 -0.04
N THR A 521 16.73 -31.29 -0.84
CA THR A 521 17.37 -31.60 -2.13
C THR A 521 16.79 -30.83 -3.31
N SER A 522 15.75 -30.02 -3.11
CA SER A 522 15.02 -29.32 -4.19
C SER A 522 15.00 -27.80 -3.99
N HIS A 523 16.16 -27.16 -4.11
CA HIS A 523 16.22 -25.71 -4.28
C HIS A 523 16.24 -25.40 -5.77
N SER A 524 15.23 -24.67 -6.26
CA SER A 524 15.32 -24.05 -7.58
C SER A 524 16.35 -22.92 -7.49
N GLU A 525 17.52 -23.10 -8.10
CA GLU A 525 18.51 -22.03 -8.12
C GLU A 525 17.94 -20.78 -8.80
N PRO A 526 18.17 -19.59 -8.23
CA PRO A 526 17.72 -18.35 -8.84
C PRO A 526 18.46 -18.12 -10.15
N VAL A 527 17.77 -17.57 -11.15
CA VAL A 527 18.31 -17.44 -12.52
C VAL A 527 19.07 -16.13 -12.64
N LEU A 528 20.36 -16.18 -13.00
CA LEU A 528 21.16 -14.98 -13.24
C LEU A 528 20.52 -14.14 -14.36
N ALA A 529 20.27 -12.87 -14.07
CA ALA A 529 19.58 -11.97 -14.98
C ALA A 529 20.45 -10.79 -15.45
N ALA A 530 21.37 -10.33 -14.61
CA ALA A 530 22.35 -9.31 -15.00
C ALA A 530 23.64 -9.43 -14.17
N GLN A 531 24.76 -9.06 -14.79
CA GLN A 531 26.06 -8.93 -14.14
C GLN A 531 26.47 -7.45 -14.10
N PRO A 532 27.12 -6.98 -13.03
CA PRO A 532 27.56 -5.60 -12.94
C PRO A 532 28.67 -5.33 -13.97
N GLN A 533 28.55 -4.22 -14.68
CA GLN A 533 29.58 -3.72 -15.58
C GLN A 533 30.50 -2.81 -14.79
N GLN A 534 31.74 -3.23 -14.57
CA GLN A 534 32.67 -2.54 -13.65
C GLN A 534 32.91 -1.06 -14.00
N PHE A 535 33.08 -0.76 -15.30
CA PHE A 535 33.21 0.62 -15.75
C PHE A 535 31.98 1.47 -15.39
N VAL A 536 30.77 0.96 -15.65
CA VAL A 536 29.51 1.66 -15.36
C VAL A 536 29.30 1.83 -13.86
N THR A 537 29.62 0.80 -13.09
CA THR A 537 29.57 0.82 -11.62
C THR A 537 30.42 1.95 -11.04
N SER A 538 31.63 2.16 -11.58
CA SER A 538 32.52 3.25 -11.14
C SER A 538 31.94 4.65 -11.37
N ILE A 539 30.99 4.80 -12.30
CA ILE A 539 30.25 6.06 -12.51
C ILE A 539 29.30 6.27 -11.34
N TYR A 540 28.46 5.27 -11.02
CA TYR A 540 27.54 5.37 -9.90
C TYR A 540 28.25 5.57 -8.56
N GLN A 541 29.36 4.86 -8.33
CA GLN A 541 30.17 5.04 -7.12
C GLN A 541 30.56 6.50 -6.88
N ARG A 542 30.97 7.20 -7.94
CA ARG A 542 31.35 8.62 -7.86
C ARG A 542 30.15 9.55 -7.71
N ALA A 543 28.99 9.15 -8.22
CA ALA A 543 27.75 9.93 -8.17
C ALA A 543 27.02 9.86 -6.82
N LEU A 544 27.27 8.85 -5.97
CA LEU A 544 26.52 8.64 -4.72
C LEU A 544 26.59 9.81 -3.74
N GLU A 545 27.77 10.43 -3.60
CA GLU A 545 27.93 11.55 -2.66
C GLU A 545 27.07 12.75 -3.08
N GLN A 546 27.10 13.11 -4.36
CA GLN A 546 26.28 14.19 -4.90
C GLN A 546 24.79 13.84 -4.84
N PHE A 547 24.41 12.60 -5.16
CA PHE A 547 23.04 12.10 -5.02
C PHE A 547 22.49 12.37 -3.61
N VAL A 548 23.27 12.02 -2.58
CA VAL A 548 22.89 12.23 -1.17
C VAL A 548 22.73 13.71 -0.84
N GLN A 549 23.67 14.55 -1.27
CA GLN A 549 23.60 16.00 -1.02
C GLN A 549 22.33 16.61 -1.63
N LEU A 550 21.99 16.22 -2.87
CA LEU A 550 20.80 16.69 -3.56
C LEU A 550 19.53 16.17 -2.90
N GLU A 551 19.45 14.87 -2.57
CA GLU A 551 18.29 14.28 -1.89
C GLU A 551 18.02 14.94 -0.53
N ASN A 552 19.07 15.23 0.25
CA ASN A 552 18.96 15.93 1.53
C ASN A 552 18.48 17.38 1.39
N SER A 553 18.91 18.08 0.32
CA SER A 553 18.41 19.42 0.02
C SER A 553 16.90 19.42 -0.22
N ILE A 554 16.38 18.39 -0.92
CA ILE A 554 14.94 18.20 -1.15
C ILE A 554 14.22 17.93 0.17
N ALA A 555 14.75 17.01 0.99
CA ALA A 555 14.15 16.65 2.27
C ALA A 555 14.06 17.85 3.22
N THR A 556 15.06 18.74 3.22
CA THR A 556 15.07 19.95 4.04
C THR A 556 14.10 21.00 3.51
N GLN A 557 13.98 21.17 2.19
CA GLN A 557 12.93 22.00 1.58
C GLN A 557 11.52 21.47 1.93
N GLY A 558 11.34 20.15 1.99
CA GLY A 558 10.12 19.50 2.45
C GLY A 558 9.84 19.75 3.94
N ALA A 559 10.82 19.49 4.81
CA ALA A 559 10.69 19.66 6.26
C ALA A 559 10.47 21.13 6.68
N ALA A 560 11.12 22.10 6.03
CA ALA A 560 10.91 23.52 6.28
C ALA A 560 9.51 24.01 5.86
N ARG A 561 8.89 23.35 4.86
CA ARG A 561 7.47 23.58 4.52
C ARG A 561 6.54 22.98 5.58
N THR A 562 6.88 21.84 6.17
CA THR A 562 6.11 21.17 7.23
C THR A 562 6.21 21.86 8.59
N LEU A 563 7.39 22.36 8.98
CA LEU A 563 7.62 23.08 10.24
C LEU A 563 6.90 24.44 10.28
N LYS A 564 6.77 25.12 9.13
CA LYS A 564 5.96 26.35 9.01
C LYS A 564 4.46 26.10 9.15
N THR A 565 4.01 24.84 9.00
CA THR A 565 2.59 24.46 9.18
C THR A 565 2.27 23.90 10.57
N SER A 566 3.26 23.51 11.38
CA SER A 566 3.05 22.89 12.70
C SER A 566 3.11 23.85 13.91
N ALA A 567 3.59 25.09 13.72
CA ALA A 567 3.83 26.02 14.83
C ALA A 567 2.60 26.83 15.31
N THR A 568 1.38 26.55 14.84
CA THR A 568 0.18 27.35 15.17
C THR A 568 -0.93 26.58 15.90
N ALA A 569 -0.62 25.50 16.63
CA ALA A 569 -1.61 24.76 17.42
C ALA A 569 -1.21 24.60 18.91
N ASN A 570 -1.95 25.32 19.77
CA ASN A 570 -2.32 25.02 21.17
C ASN A 570 -1.28 25.36 22.28
N MET A 571 -1.58 25.97 23.45
CA MET A 571 -2.82 26.25 24.22
C MET A 571 -2.66 27.50 25.13
N ALA A 572 -3.78 28.07 25.59
CA ALA A 572 -3.84 29.10 26.63
C ALA A 572 -4.35 28.55 27.99
N SER A 573 -3.69 28.98 29.08
CA SER A 573 -4.24 29.49 30.38
C SER A 573 -3.37 29.08 31.60
N PRO A 574 -3.44 29.78 32.76
CA PRO A 574 -3.06 31.20 32.95
C PRO A 574 -2.01 31.43 34.08
N GLN A 575 -1.17 32.45 33.86
CA GLN A 575 -0.41 33.35 34.75
C GLN A 575 0.13 32.88 36.13
N GLU A 576 1.45 33.05 36.37
CA GLU A 576 2.02 34.21 37.09
C GLU A 576 3.59 34.29 37.06
N SER A 577 4.07 35.51 36.78
CA SER A 577 5.36 36.20 37.08
C SER A 577 6.76 35.63 36.72
N ALA A 578 7.30 36.18 35.60
CA ALA A 578 8.60 36.86 35.36
C ALA A 578 9.95 36.08 35.31
N PRO A 579 11.00 36.57 34.61
CA PRO A 579 11.06 37.34 33.34
C PRO A 579 11.99 36.67 32.28
N SER A 580 11.67 36.77 30.98
CA SER A 580 12.53 36.24 29.89
C SER A 580 12.83 37.29 28.82
N LEU A 581 14.10 37.28 28.39
CA LEU A 581 14.70 38.15 27.39
C LEU A 581 14.04 37.99 26.01
N THR A 582 13.90 39.12 25.34
CA THR A 582 13.17 39.38 24.09
C THR A 582 13.91 38.88 22.84
N GLU A 583 13.18 38.21 21.94
CA GLU A 583 13.45 38.23 20.49
C GLU A 583 12.14 38.53 19.74
N GLU A 584 12.20 39.47 18.79
CA GLU A 584 11.06 39.96 18.01
C GLU A 584 10.64 39.02 16.85
N PRO A 585 9.37 39.03 16.41
CA PRO A 585 8.83 38.12 15.40
C PRO A 585 8.97 38.64 13.95
N VAL A 586 9.17 37.72 13.01
CA VAL A 586 9.07 37.97 11.54
C VAL A 586 7.72 37.46 11.00
N ALA A 587 7.03 38.31 10.23
CA ALA A 587 5.64 38.19 9.79
C ALA A 587 5.29 36.94 8.92
N GLY A 588 4.13 36.33 9.21
CA GLY A 588 3.53 35.23 8.42
C GLY A 588 2.78 35.72 7.17
N LYS A 589 2.68 34.87 6.13
CA LYS A 589 1.94 35.18 4.89
C LYS A 589 0.43 35.31 5.18
N GLU A 590 -0.19 36.32 4.59
CA GLU A 590 -1.63 36.57 4.76
C GLU A 590 -2.50 35.41 4.22
N PRO A 591 -3.62 35.08 4.90
CA PRO A 591 -4.55 34.04 4.45
C PRO A 591 -5.15 34.38 3.08
N LEU A 592 -5.19 33.40 2.19
CA LEU A 592 -5.80 33.55 0.87
C LEU A 592 -7.20 32.94 0.92
N ASN A 593 -8.17 33.74 1.34
CA ASN A 593 -9.55 33.30 1.45
C ASN A 593 -10.24 33.24 0.09
N LYS A 594 -10.77 32.06 -0.26
CA LYS A 594 -11.57 31.84 -1.47
C LYS A 594 -12.96 31.34 -1.07
N THR A 595 -13.98 31.83 -1.75
CA THR A 595 -15.37 31.42 -1.52
C THR A 595 -15.76 30.26 -2.43
N PHE A 596 -16.36 29.22 -1.88
CA PHE A 596 -16.99 28.12 -2.61
C PHE A 596 -18.51 28.24 -2.48
N GLN A 597 -19.20 28.37 -3.62
CA GLN A 597 -20.66 28.45 -3.70
C GLN A 597 -21.21 27.09 -4.10
N ILE A 598 -21.76 26.35 -3.13
CA ILE A 598 -22.13 24.95 -3.29
C ILE A 598 -23.64 24.81 -3.36
N TYR A 599 -24.13 24.07 -4.35
CA TYR A 599 -25.55 23.69 -4.45
C TYR A 599 -25.96 22.83 -3.25
N ARG A 600 -27.00 23.27 -2.55
CA ARG A 600 -27.59 22.60 -1.39
C ARG A 600 -29.06 22.29 -1.65
N TRP A 601 -29.45 21.05 -1.37
CA TRP A 601 -30.84 20.61 -1.41
C TRP A 601 -31.03 19.42 -0.48
N ASN A 602 -32.09 19.45 0.34
CA ASN A 602 -32.38 18.41 1.31
C ASN A 602 -33.70 17.70 0.98
N PRO A 603 -33.70 16.39 0.68
CA PRO A 603 -34.93 15.64 0.38
C PRO A 603 -35.93 15.60 1.54
N ASP A 604 -35.47 15.77 2.78
CA ASP A 604 -36.33 15.80 3.97
C ASP A 604 -37.23 17.05 4.02
N LYS A 605 -36.95 18.05 3.16
CA LYS A 605 -37.70 19.30 3.04
C LYS A 605 -37.99 19.61 1.56
N PRO A 606 -38.83 18.81 0.89
CA PRO A 606 -38.99 18.85 -0.56
C PRO A 606 -39.63 20.16 -1.09
N THR A 607 -40.26 20.94 -0.21
CA THR A 607 -40.86 22.24 -0.54
C THR A 607 -39.84 23.39 -0.56
N GLU A 608 -38.67 23.21 0.05
CA GLU A 608 -37.59 24.20 0.01
C GLU A 608 -36.85 24.12 -1.34
N LYS A 609 -36.75 25.26 -2.02
CA LYS A 609 -36.01 25.35 -3.29
C LYS A 609 -34.50 25.17 -3.02
N PRO A 610 -33.77 24.51 -3.94
CA PRO A 610 -32.32 24.41 -3.81
C PRO A 610 -31.67 25.79 -3.84
N GLN A 611 -30.58 25.93 -3.09
CA GLN A 611 -29.87 27.20 -2.93
C GLN A 611 -28.36 27.03 -3.05
N LEU A 612 -27.67 28.11 -3.43
CA LEU A 612 -26.21 28.18 -3.40
C LEU A 612 -25.77 28.71 -2.04
N GLN A 613 -25.14 27.85 -1.24
CA GLN A 613 -24.57 28.23 0.03
C GLN A 613 -23.08 28.57 -0.15
N SER A 614 -22.66 29.70 0.42
CA SER A 614 -21.28 30.18 0.33
C SER A 614 -20.47 29.73 1.54
N TYR A 615 -19.27 29.22 1.28
CA TYR A 615 -18.29 28.83 2.30
C TYR A 615 -16.96 29.48 2.00
N THR A 616 -16.36 30.15 2.97
CA THR A 616 -15.05 30.76 2.79
C THR A 616 -13.98 29.83 3.34
N VAL A 617 -13.01 29.50 2.50
CA VAL A 617 -11.91 28.61 2.84
C VAL A 617 -10.60 29.34 2.59
N ASP A 618 -9.72 29.35 3.56
CA ASP A 618 -8.33 29.74 3.34
C ASP A 618 -7.64 28.65 2.50
N ILE A 619 -7.37 28.97 1.24
CA ILE A 619 -6.75 28.03 0.30
C ILE A 619 -5.22 27.92 0.48
N ASN A 620 -4.64 28.68 1.42
CA ASN A 620 -3.29 28.40 1.91
C ASN A 620 -3.27 27.21 2.89
N SER A 621 -4.38 26.93 3.58
CA SER A 621 -4.55 25.83 4.54
C SER A 621 -5.50 24.72 4.06
N CYS A 622 -5.75 24.66 2.75
CA CYS A 622 -6.57 23.64 2.09
C CYS A 622 -5.73 22.83 1.09
N GLY A 623 -6.05 21.55 0.89
CA GLY A 623 -5.50 20.74 -0.20
C GLY A 623 -5.80 21.36 -1.58
N PRO A 624 -5.02 21.02 -2.61
CA PRO A 624 -5.03 21.74 -3.89
C PRO A 624 -6.26 21.45 -4.77
N MET A 625 -7.06 20.43 -4.46
CA MET A 625 -8.18 20.00 -5.30
C MET A 625 -9.52 20.51 -4.74
N VAL A 626 -10.50 20.72 -5.62
CA VAL A 626 -11.86 21.12 -5.22
C VAL A 626 -12.47 20.12 -4.25
N LEU A 627 -12.15 18.83 -4.40
CA LEU A 627 -12.55 17.82 -3.43
C LEU A 627 -11.99 18.12 -2.02
N ASP A 628 -10.75 18.60 -1.89
CA ASP A 628 -10.17 18.93 -0.59
C ASP A 628 -10.94 20.09 0.07
N ALA A 629 -11.35 21.10 -0.71
CA ALA A 629 -12.21 22.17 -0.22
C ALA A 629 -13.57 21.66 0.25
N LEU A 630 -14.23 20.78 -0.51
CA LEU A 630 -15.50 20.17 -0.11
C LEU A 630 -15.37 19.37 1.19
N ILE A 631 -14.24 18.67 1.37
CA ILE A 631 -13.95 17.89 2.58
C ILE A 631 -13.71 18.82 3.76
N LYS A 632 -12.91 19.87 3.56
CA LYS A 632 -12.63 20.87 4.59
C LYS A 632 -13.90 21.57 5.05
N ILE A 633 -14.73 22.01 4.11
CA ILE A 633 -16.06 22.59 4.41
C ILE A 633 -16.91 21.60 5.20
N LYS A 634 -17.00 20.34 4.78
CA LYS A 634 -17.78 19.34 5.50
C LYS A 634 -17.26 19.08 6.92
N ASN A 635 -15.94 19.02 7.10
CA ASN A 635 -15.35 18.68 8.39
C ASN A 635 -15.34 19.85 9.37
N GLU A 636 -15.15 21.08 8.88
CA GLU A 636 -14.86 22.25 9.73
C GLU A 636 -15.97 23.29 9.77
N GLN A 637 -16.85 23.34 8.75
CA GLN A 637 -17.87 24.39 8.63
C GLN A 637 -19.30 23.85 8.63
N ASP A 638 -19.57 22.76 7.90
CA ASP A 638 -20.92 22.22 7.74
C ASP A 638 -20.94 20.70 7.52
N PRO A 639 -21.08 19.89 8.59
CA PRO A 639 -21.10 18.43 8.50
C PRO A 639 -22.31 17.87 7.75
N THR A 640 -23.34 18.67 7.47
CA THR A 640 -24.54 18.24 6.73
C THR A 640 -24.34 18.19 5.21
N LEU A 641 -23.29 18.85 4.69
CA LEU A 641 -22.96 18.86 3.26
C LEU A 641 -22.71 17.44 2.73
N THR A 642 -23.45 17.04 1.70
CA THR A 642 -23.40 15.67 1.14
C THR A 642 -22.84 15.65 -0.28
N PHE A 643 -21.86 14.78 -0.52
CA PHE A 643 -21.29 14.52 -1.85
C PHE A 643 -20.70 13.11 -1.91
N ARG A 644 -20.61 12.52 -3.11
CA ARG A 644 -20.00 11.19 -3.30
C ARG A 644 -18.49 11.31 -3.54
N ARG A 645 -17.72 10.42 -2.91
CA ARG A 645 -16.27 10.23 -3.13
C ARG A 645 -15.89 8.79 -2.77
N SER A 646 -14.88 8.23 -3.45
CA SER A 646 -14.37 6.88 -3.15
C SER A 646 -12.84 6.78 -3.28
N CYS A 647 -12.29 6.86 -4.50
CA CYS A 647 -10.84 6.62 -4.72
C CYS A 647 -9.92 7.84 -4.53
N ARG A 648 -10.42 9.07 -4.74
CA ARG A 648 -9.64 10.33 -4.79
C ARG A 648 -8.55 10.45 -5.87
N GLU A 649 -8.39 9.46 -6.75
CA GLU A 649 -7.33 9.43 -7.77
C GLU A 649 -7.86 9.47 -9.23
N GLY A 650 -9.11 9.90 -9.42
CA GLY A 650 -9.71 9.97 -10.77
C GLY A 650 -10.03 8.62 -11.41
N ILE A 651 -10.11 7.53 -10.63
CA ILE A 651 -10.35 6.16 -11.11
C ILE A 651 -11.82 5.70 -10.96
N CYS A 652 -12.50 6.06 -9.87
CA CYS A 652 -13.85 5.54 -9.57
C CYS A 652 -15.01 6.34 -10.19
N GLY A 653 -14.75 7.57 -10.68
CA GLY A 653 -15.80 8.48 -11.16
C GLY A 653 -16.77 9.05 -10.10
N SER A 654 -16.73 8.61 -8.84
CA SER A 654 -17.79 8.92 -7.86
C SER A 654 -17.92 10.39 -7.47
N CYS A 655 -16.85 11.19 -7.58
CA CYS A 655 -16.86 12.63 -7.29
C CYS A 655 -17.07 13.49 -8.55
N ALA A 656 -17.71 12.91 -9.57
CA ALA A 656 -18.14 13.65 -10.74
C ALA A 656 -19.21 14.68 -10.37
N MET A 657 -18.98 15.92 -10.79
CA MET A 657 -19.86 17.06 -10.54
C MET A 657 -19.58 18.17 -11.55
N ASN A 658 -20.39 19.22 -11.52
CA ASN A 658 -20.15 20.41 -12.34
C ASN A 658 -19.41 21.46 -11.51
N ILE A 659 -18.24 21.88 -11.98
CA ILE A 659 -17.35 22.84 -11.33
C ILE A 659 -17.09 23.95 -12.34
N GLU A 660 -17.45 25.20 -12.03
CA GLU A 660 -17.33 26.33 -12.96
C GLU A 660 -17.99 26.09 -14.34
N GLY A 661 -19.10 25.35 -14.37
CA GLY A 661 -19.79 25.01 -15.62
C GLY A 661 -19.19 23.81 -16.37
N GLY A 662 -18.04 23.29 -15.96
CA GLY A 662 -17.42 22.09 -16.52
C GLY A 662 -17.77 20.81 -15.74
N ASN A 663 -18.23 19.76 -16.42
CA ASN A 663 -18.40 18.45 -15.78
C ASN A 663 -17.04 17.76 -15.68
N THR A 664 -16.56 17.54 -14.47
CA THR A 664 -15.27 16.89 -14.19
C THR A 664 -15.31 16.18 -12.84
N LEU A 665 -14.19 15.60 -12.41
CA LEU A 665 -14.05 14.99 -11.09
C LEU A 665 -13.46 16.00 -10.11
N ALA A 666 -14.09 16.19 -8.96
CA ALA A 666 -13.58 17.12 -7.94
C ALA A 666 -12.18 16.75 -7.43
N CYS A 667 -11.82 15.46 -7.45
CA CYS A 667 -10.52 14.98 -6.97
C CYS A 667 -9.34 15.31 -7.90
N ILE A 668 -9.59 15.68 -9.15
CA ILE A 668 -8.54 16.09 -10.10
C ILE A 668 -8.74 17.54 -10.59
N SER A 669 -9.80 18.20 -10.12
CA SER A 669 -10.08 19.59 -10.43
C SER A 669 -9.30 20.47 -9.45
N LYS A 670 -8.28 21.18 -9.93
CA LYS A 670 -7.45 22.06 -9.10
C LYS A 670 -8.23 23.30 -8.69
N ILE A 671 -8.03 23.76 -7.45
CA ILE A 671 -8.51 25.06 -6.98
C ILE A 671 -7.64 26.15 -7.62
N GLU A 672 -8.25 27.07 -8.35
CA GLU A 672 -7.55 28.26 -8.82
C GLU A 672 -7.13 29.13 -7.63
N ARG A 673 -5.83 29.45 -7.53
CA ARG A 673 -5.26 30.27 -6.45
C ARG A 673 -5.57 31.77 -6.62
N ASN A 674 -6.84 32.11 -6.53
CA ASN A 674 -7.37 33.47 -6.56
C ASN A 674 -8.57 33.57 -5.59
N THR A 675 -9.05 34.78 -5.33
CA THR A 675 -10.21 35.04 -4.46
C THR A 675 -11.56 34.93 -5.17
N LYS A 676 -11.58 34.65 -6.48
CA LYS A 676 -12.84 34.54 -7.24
C LYS A 676 -13.67 33.37 -6.70
N PRO A 677 -14.99 33.51 -6.51
CA PRO A 677 -15.80 32.40 -6.03
C PRO A 677 -15.78 31.20 -6.99
N THR A 678 -15.79 29.99 -6.46
CA THR A 678 -15.96 28.76 -7.23
C THR A 678 -17.34 28.14 -6.98
N LYS A 679 -18.16 28.04 -8.01
CA LYS A 679 -19.49 27.43 -8.03
C LYS A 679 -19.41 25.94 -8.31
N ILE A 680 -20.11 25.16 -7.48
CA ILE A 680 -20.14 23.71 -7.55
C ILE A 680 -21.59 23.23 -7.53
N TYR A 681 -21.97 22.47 -8.55
CA TYR A 681 -23.30 21.89 -8.72
C TYR A 681 -23.19 20.36 -8.89
N PRO A 682 -24.26 19.60 -8.58
CA PRO A 682 -24.33 18.20 -9.01
C PRO A 682 -24.21 18.10 -10.54
N LEU A 683 -23.95 16.89 -11.07
CA LEU A 683 -23.99 16.68 -12.51
C LEU A 683 -25.36 17.12 -13.07
N PRO A 684 -25.38 17.90 -14.16
CA PRO A 684 -26.61 18.51 -14.65
C PRO A 684 -27.51 17.48 -15.32
N HIS A 685 -28.80 17.79 -15.38
CA HIS A 685 -29.84 16.96 -16.02
C HIS A 685 -29.93 15.54 -15.43
N MET A 686 -29.65 15.42 -14.14
CA MET A 686 -29.91 14.23 -13.32
C MET A 686 -30.74 14.67 -12.11
N TYR A 687 -31.59 13.78 -11.61
CA TYR A 687 -32.25 14.01 -10.33
C TYR A 687 -31.21 14.11 -9.22
N VAL A 688 -31.41 15.04 -8.28
CA VAL A 688 -30.53 15.21 -7.13
C VAL A 688 -31.09 14.41 -5.98
N VAL A 689 -30.28 13.51 -5.42
CA VAL A 689 -30.65 12.75 -4.21
C VAL A 689 -30.51 13.63 -2.97
N LYS A 690 -29.38 14.35 -2.86
CA LYS A 690 -29.10 15.35 -1.82
C LYS A 690 -27.86 16.16 -2.21
N ASP A 691 -27.89 17.47 -2.04
CA ASP A 691 -26.76 18.37 -2.32
C ASP A 691 -26.05 18.08 -3.67
N LEU A 692 -24.81 17.59 -3.64
CA LEU A 692 -24.01 17.29 -4.84
C LEU A 692 -24.12 15.84 -5.32
N VAL A 693 -25.08 15.06 -4.80
CA VAL A 693 -25.25 13.64 -5.15
C VAL A 693 -26.30 13.47 -6.26
N PRO A 694 -25.90 13.20 -7.51
CA PRO A 694 -26.85 12.86 -8.56
C PRO A 694 -27.34 11.41 -8.44
N ASP A 695 -28.57 11.17 -8.89
CA ASP A 695 -29.11 9.84 -9.12
C ASP A 695 -28.59 9.28 -10.45
N LEU A 696 -27.79 8.22 -10.37
CA LEU A 696 -27.20 7.52 -11.51
C LEU A 696 -27.99 6.26 -11.89
N THR A 697 -29.14 6.00 -11.26
CA THR A 697 -29.92 4.78 -11.47
C THR A 697 -30.30 4.59 -12.93
N HIS A 698 -30.80 5.64 -13.58
CA HIS A 698 -31.17 5.59 -15.01
C HIS A 698 -29.97 5.33 -15.92
N PHE A 699 -28.86 6.04 -15.67
CA PHE A 699 -27.60 5.85 -16.39
C PHE A 699 -27.11 4.40 -16.33
N TYR A 700 -27.12 3.78 -15.15
CA TYR A 700 -26.72 2.37 -15.00
C TYR A 700 -27.75 1.39 -15.57
N LYS A 701 -29.05 1.73 -15.58
CA LYS A 701 -30.06 0.93 -16.29
C LYS A 701 -29.75 0.88 -17.78
N GLN A 702 -29.44 2.01 -18.41
CA GLN A 702 -29.02 2.06 -19.82
C GLN A 702 -27.69 1.33 -20.06
N TYR A 703 -26.72 1.45 -19.14
CA TYR A 703 -25.48 0.68 -19.25
C TYR A 703 -25.71 -0.85 -19.22
N LYS A 704 -26.70 -1.33 -18.45
CA LYS A 704 -27.07 -2.74 -18.44
C LYS A 704 -27.70 -3.21 -19.75
N THR A 705 -28.41 -2.34 -20.48
CA THR A 705 -29.10 -2.75 -21.73
C THR A 705 -28.14 -3.14 -22.83
N ILE A 706 -26.90 -2.61 -22.83
CA ILE A 706 -25.88 -2.99 -23.82
C ILE A 706 -25.18 -4.32 -23.52
N GLN A 707 -25.59 -5.03 -22.44
CA GLN A 707 -25.00 -6.29 -21.99
C GLN A 707 -23.47 -6.18 -21.88
N PRO A 708 -22.94 -5.43 -20.89
CA PRO A 708 -21.56 -4.96 -20.87
C PRO A 708 -20.56 -6.01 -20.38
N TYR A 709 -20.64 -7.21 -20.93
CA TYR A 709 -19.78 -8.35 -20.66
C TYR A 709 -19.47 -9.08 -21.97
N LEU A 710 -18.35 -9.80 -22.02
CA LEU A 710 -17.93 -10.57 -23.19
C LEU A 710 -18.91 -11.70 -23.47
N LYS A 711 -19.34 -11.87 -24.73
CA LYS A 711 -20.22 -12.98 -25.14
C LYS A 711 -19.53 -13.85 -26.18
N GLN A 712 -19.54 -15.16 -25.94
CA GLN A 712 -18.96 -16.17 -26.84
C GLN A 712 -19.93 -17.31 -27.06
N LYS A 713 -19.94 -17.86 -28.28
CA LYS A 713 -20.74 -19.03 -28.64
C LYS A 713 -20.05 -20.30 -28.16
N ASN A 714 -18.72 -20.33 -28.27
CA ASN A 714 -17.86 -21.42 -27.82
C ASN A 714 -16.84 -20.89 -26.81
N PRO A 715 -17.06 -21.05 -25.50
CA PRO A 715 -16.06 -20.71 -24.50
C PRO A 715 -14.81 -21.61 -24.60
N PRO A 716 -13.65 -21.19 -24.10
CA PRO A 716 -12.41 -21.97 -24.14
C PRO A 716 -12.60 -23.35 -23.52
N THR A 717 -12.14 -24.40 -24.21
CA THR A 717 -12.29 -25.80 -23.76
C THR A 717 -11.53 -26.11 -22.46
N ASP A 718 -10.49 -25.32 -22.14
CA ASP A 718 -9.74 -25.41 -20.89
C ASP A 718 -10.30 -24.52 -19.77
N GLY A 719 -11.30 -23.68 -20.07
CA GLY A 719 -11.89 -22.71 -19.15
C GLY A 719 -10.94 -21.60 -18.67
N LYS A 720 -9.76 -21.44 -19.29
CA LYS A 720 -8.72 -20.53 -18.78
C LYS A 720 -8.81 -19.14 -19.41
N GLU A 721 -8.67 -19.02 -20.73
CA GLU A 721 -8.40 -17.73 -21.36
C GLU A 721 -9.08 -17.52 -22.73
N ASN A 722 -9.53 -16.28 -22.95
CA ASN A 722 -10.03 -15.82 -24.25
C ASN A 722 -8.94 -15.09 -25.02
N LEU A 723 -8.31 -15.82 -25.95
CA LEU A 723 -7.19 -15.31 -26.74
C LEU A 723 -7.60 -14.17 -27.67
N GLN A 724 -6.73 -13.17 -27.77
CA GLN A 724 -6.89 -12.01 -28.65
C GLN A 724 -5.53 -11.61 -29.20
N SER A 725 -5.48 -11.23 -30.49
CA SER A 725 -4.25 -10.72 -31.09
C SER A 725 -3.87 -9.35 -30.51
N ILE A 726 -2.56 -9.03 -30.46
CA ILE A 726 -2.10 -7.71 -30.02
C ILE A 726 -2.71 -6.58 -30.87
N ALA A 727 -2.84 -6.81 -32.19
CA ALA A 727 -3.44 -5.86 -33.11
C ALA A 727 -4.92 -5.59 -32.80
N ASP A 728 -5.69 -6.63 -32.46
CA ASP A 728 -7.09 -6.46 -32.06
C ASP A 728 -7.22 -5.82 -30.68
N ARG A 729 -6.36 -6.19 -29.72
CA ARG A 729 -6.37 -5.60 -28.38
C ARG A 729 -6.13 -4.09 -28.43
N ARG A 730 -5.26 -3.61 -29.31
CA ARG A 730 -5.00 -2.18 -29.53
C ARG A 730 -6.23 -1.40 -30.01
N LYS A 731 -7.17 -2.05 -30.72
CA LYS A 731 -8.43 -1.40 -31.15
C LYS A 731 -9.32 -0.99 -29.97
N LEU A 732 -9.08 -1.55 -28.78
CA LEU A 732 -9.85 -1.27 -27.57
C LEU A 732 -9.28 -0.12 -26.74
N ASP A 733 -8.05 0.34 -27.02
CA ASP A 733 -7.43 1.45 -26.30
C ASP A 733 -8.22 2.74 -26.49
N GLY A 734 -8.51 3.42 -25.38
CA GLY A 734 -9.42 4.56 -25.31
C GLY A 734 -10.91 4.19 -25.16
N LEU A 735 -11.27 2.90 -25.10
CA LEU A 735 -12.64 2.43 -24.87
C LEU A 735 -12.84 1.79 -23.48
N TYR A 736 -11.93 0.93 -23.01
CA TYR A 736 -12.09 0.24 -21.72
C TYR A 736 -11.68 1.09 -20.50
N GLU A 737 -10.97 2.19 -20.72
CA GLU A 737 -10.51 3.14 -19.70
C GLU A 737 -11.65 4.05 -19.19
N CYS A 738 -12.86 3.89 -19.74
CA CYS A 738 -14.05 4.59 -19.27
C CYS A 738 -14.38 4.19 -17.83
N ILE A 739 -14.33 5.17 -16.94
CA ILE A 739 -14.62 5.01 -15.50
C ILE A 739 -16.09 5.20 -15.14
N LEU A 740 -16.99 5.26 -16.13
CA LEU A 740 -18.44 5.44 -15.94
C LEU A 740 -18.85 6.64 -15.05
N CYS A 741 -18.06 7.72 -15.07
CA CYS A 741 -18.32 8.94 -14.28
C CYS A 741 -19.53 9.78 -14.74
N ALA A 742 -20.17 9.39 -15.84
CA ALA A 742 -21.28 10.08 -16.50
C ALA A 742 -21.02 11.53 -17.00
N CYS A 743 -19.85 12.16 -16.74
CA CYS A 743 -19.54 13.53 -17.19
C CYS A 743 -19.81 13.75 -18.68
N CYS A 744 -19.42 12.80 -19.53
CA CYS A 744 -19.63 12.91 -20.98
C CYS A 744 -21.10 12.81 -21.39
N SER A 745 -21.91 12.03 -20.66
CA SER A 745 -23.35 11.92 -20.90
C SER A 745 -24.09 13.16 -20.43
N THR A 746 -23.76 13.66 -19.24
CA THR A 746 -24.38 14.88 -18.67
C THR A 746 -23.82 16.17 -19.26
N SER A 747 -22.83 16.15 -20.15
CA SER A 747 -22.45 17.32 -20.97
C SER A 747 -23.08 17.30 -22.36
N CYS A 748 -23.82 16.24 -22.72
CA CYS A 748 -24.38 16.05 -24.05
C CYS A 748 -25.80 16.60 -24.15
N PRO A 749 -26.05 17.64 -24.97
CA PRO A 749 -27.39 18.20 -25.11
C PRO A 749 -28.42 17.18 -25.59
N SER A 750 -28.07 16.30 -26.53
CA SER A 750 -28.97 15.24 -27.01
C SER A 750 -29.44 14.31 -25.88
N TYR A 751 -28.56 14.05 -24.90
CA TYR A 751 -28.87 13.24 -23.73
C TYR A 751 -29.78 13.97 -22.76
N TRP A 752 -29.59 15.28 -22.56
CA TRP A 752 -30.48 16.08 -21.72
C TRP A 752 -31.93 16.06 -22.20
N TRP A 753 -32.13 16.18 -23.52
CA TRP A 753 -33.46 16.25 -24.13
C TRP A 753 -34.15 14.89 -24.29
N ASN A 754 -33.38 13.79 -24.39
CA ASN A 754 -33.92 12.48 -24.71
C ASN A 754 -33.33 11.37 -23.83
N GLN A 755 -33.08 11.65 -22.55
CA GLN A 755 -32.40 10.69 -21.66
C GLN A 755 -33.12 9.34 -21.56
N ASP A 756 -34.43 9.28 -21.75
CA ASP A 756 -35.22 8.04 -21.65
C ASP A 756 -34.97 7.10 -22.84
N GLU A 757 -34.59 7.63 -23.99
CA GLU A 757 -34.50 6.86 -25.25
C GLU A 757 -33.09 6.86 -25.86
N TYR A 758 -32.32 7.94 -25.69
CA TYR A 758 -30.93 8.04 -26.15
C TYR A 758 -29.98 7.55 -25.05
N LEU A 759 -29.25 6.47 -25.34
CA LEU A 759 -28.31 5.82 -24.41
C LEU A 759 -27.17 6.73 -23.94
N GLY A 760 -26.80 7.70 -24.79
CA GLY A 760 -25.79 8.70 -24.46
C GLY A 760 -24.33 8.25 -24.69
N PRO A 761 -23.41 9.22 -24.69
CA PRO A 761 -22.00 9.00 -25.03
C PRO A 761 -21.26 7.90 -24.26
N ALA A 762 -21.40 7.83 -22.93
CA ALA A 762 -20.64 6.85 -22.15
C ALA A 762 -21.09 5.41 -22.48
N VAL A 763 -22.41 5.19 -22.53
CA VAL A 763 -23.01 3.88 -22.79
C VAL A 763 -22.70 3.44 -24.22
N LEU A 764 -22.81 4.33 -25.21
CA LEU A 764 -22.51 4.01 -26.59
C LEU A 764 -21.02 3.71 -26.82
N MET A 765 -20.11 4.42 -26.16
CA MET A 765 -18.68 4.09 -26.22
C MET A 765 -18.40 2.70 -25.62
N GLN A 766 -19.07 2.34 -24.52
CA GLN A 766 -18.99 1.00 -23.97
C GLN A 766 -19.64 -0.06 -24.86
N ALA A 767 -20.69 0.27 -25.61
CA ALA A 767 -21.26 -0.64 -26.60
C ALA A 767 -20.25 -0.91 -27.73
N TYR A 768 -19.61 0.16 -28.25
CA TYR A 768 -18.59 0.04 -29.29
C TYR A 768 -17.40 -0.80 -28.84
N ARG A 769 -16.96 -0.67 -27.58
CA ARG A 769 -15.91 -1.54 -26.99
C ARG A 769 -16.19 -3.02 -27.27
N TRP A 770 -17.41 -3.48 -27.02
CA TRP A 770 -17.77 -4.88 -27.22
C TRP A 770 -17.98 -5.24 -28.69
N MET A 771 -18.44 -4.30 -29.51
CA MET A 771 -18.54 -4.50 -30.96
C MET A 771 -17.17 -4.63 -31.63
N ALA A 772 -16.16 -3.91 -31.13
CA ALA A 772 -14.80 -3.89 -31.65
C ALA A 772 -13.90 -4.99 -31.04
N ASP A 773 -14.31 -5.63 -29.95
CA ASP A 773 -13.54 -6.68 -29.28
C ASP A 773 -13.62 -7.98 -30.06
N SER A 774 -12.50 -8.40 -30.66
CA SER A 774 -12.45 -9.62 -31.50
C SER A 774 -12.79 -10.92 -30.76
N ARG A 775 -12.81 -10.90 -29.42
CA ARG A 775 -13.24 -12.04 -28.60
C ARG A 775 -14.76 -12.16 -28.55
N ASP A 776 -15.50 -11.08 -28.80
CA ASP A 776 -16.95 -11.05 -28.72
C ASP A 776 -17.57 -11.58 -30.02
N GLN A 777 -18.30 -12.70 -29.92
CA GLN A 777 -18.88 -13.40 -31.07
C GLN A 777 -20.35 -13.00 -31.33
N PHE A 778 -20.83 -11.94 -30.68
CA PHE A 778 -22.21 -11.46 -30.76
C PHE A 778 -22.30 -10.05 -31.38
N GLY A 779 -21.32 -9.67 -32.21
CA GLY A 779 -21.27 -8.33 -32.82
C GLY A 779 -22.52 -7.97 -33.60
N ARG A 780 -23.13 -8.91 -34.33
CA ARG A 780 -24.38 -8.69 -35.08
C ARG A 780 -25.55 -8.41 -34.15
N GLU A 781 -25.75 -9.25 -33.15
CA GLU A 781 -26.83 -9.11 -32.16
C GLU A 781 -26.70 -7.78 -31.39
N ARG A 782 -25.46 -7.37 -31.07
CA ARG A 782 -25.19 -6.06 -30.46
C ARG A 782 -25.55 -4.88 -31.38
N ARG A 783 -25.29 -4.99 -32.69
CA ARG A 783 -25.70 -3.97 -33.67
C ARG A 783 -27.21 -3.88 -33.80
N GLU A 784 -27.90 -5.02 -33.89
CA GLU A 784 -29.36 -5.08 -33.96
C GLU A 784 -30.01 -4.41 -32.72
N MET A 785 -29.45 -4.59 -31.53
CA MET A 785 -29.90 -3.91 -30.30
C MET A 785 -29.80 -2.37 -30.38
N LEU A 786 -28.86 -1.85 -31.18
CA LEU A 786 -28.64 -0.43 -31.39
C LEU A 786 -29.41 0.13 -32.59
N GLN A 787 -29.99 -0.73 -33.44
CA GLN A 787 -30.69 -0.39 -34.67
C GLN A 787 -32.13 0.10 -34.42
N ASN A 788 -32.24 1.18 -33.65
CA ASN A 788 -33.48 1.89 -33.42
C ASN A 788 -33.25 3.40 -33.54
N LYS A 789 -34.35 4.15 -33.76
CA LYS A 789 -34.29 5.61 -34.05
C LYS A 789 -33.61 6.44 -32.96
N PHE A 790 -33.48 5.92 -31.74
CA PHE A 790 -33.13 6.71 -30.57
C PHE A 790 -31.80 6.35 -29.92
N SER A 791 -31.31 5.12 -30.08
CA SER A 791 -30.09 4.66 -29.40
C SER A 791 -28.82 5.33 -29.92
N VAL A 792 -28.56 5.31 -31.23
CA VAL A 792 -27.31 5.84 -31.82
C VAL A 792 -27.52 7.13 -32.61
N TYR A 793 -28.64 7.24 -33.33
CA TYR A 793 -28.86 8.28 -34.33
C TYR A 793 -29.16 9.69 -33.75
N ARG A 794 -29.40 9.81 -32.44
CA ARG A 794 -29.56 11.11 -31.74
C ARG A 794 -28.24 11.83 -31.44
N CYS A 795 -27.10 11.20 -31.74
CA CYS A 795 -25.80 11.88 -31.71
C CYS A 795 -25.65 12.81 -32.93
N HIS A 796 -25.58 14.11 -32.66
CA HIS A 796 -25.34 15.17 -33.66
C HIS A 796 -23.87 15.62 -33.72
N THR A 797 -22.94 14.83 -33.18
CA THR A 797 -21.49 15.11 -33.24
C THR A 797 -21.11 16.50 -32.69
N ILE A 798 -21.78 16.92 -31.61
CA ILE A 798 -21.51 18.20 -30.92
C ILE A 798 -20.15 18.16 -30.18
N MET A 799 -19.63 16.96 -29.90
CA MET A 799 -18.31 16.69 -29.29
C MET A 799 -18.08 17.20 -27.87
N ASN A 800 -19.09 17.77 -27.20
CA ASN A 800 -19.02 18.09 -25.76
C ASN A 800 -18.61 16.88 -24.90
N CYS A 801 -19.01 15.68 -25.31
CA CYS A 801 -18.69 14.43 -24.63
C CYS A 801 -17.19 14.12 -24.58
N ALA A 802 -16.45 14.42 -25.65
CA ALA A 802 -15.01 14.23 -25.71
C ALA A 802 -14.29 15.34 -24.93
N ARG A 803 -14.69 16.60 -25.14
CA ARG A 803 -14.08 17.77 -24.46
C ARG A 803 -14.16 17.69 -22.93
N THR A 804 -15.28 17.19 -22.41
CA THR A 804 -15.52 17.14 -20.95
C THR A 804 -14.92 15.90 -20.29
N CYS A 805 -14.44 14.90 -21.05
CA CYS A 805 -14.08 13.62 -20.47
C CYS A 805 -12.84 13.78 -19.57
N PRO A 806 -12.94 13.49 -18.25
CA PRO A 806 -11.80 13.65 -17.35
C PRO A 806 -10.66 12.65 -17.61
N LYS A 807 -10.92 11.63 -18.45
CA LYS A 807 -9.94 10.63 -18.89
C LYS A 807 -9.42 10.87 -20.31
N GLY A 808 -9.82 11.97 -20.96
CA GLY A 808 -9.39 12.29 -22.32
C GLY A 808 -9.93 11.35 -23.41
N LEU A 809 -10.97 10.57 -23.11
CA LEU A 809 -11.54 9.61 -24.06
C LEU A 809 -12.41 10.32 -25.11
N ASN A 810 -12.63 9.66 -26.25
CA ASN A 810 -13.42 10.21 -27.35
C ASN A 810 -14.70 9.39 -27.64
N PRO A 811 -15.76 9.53 -26.82
CA PRO A 811 -17.05 8.89 -27.08
C PRO A 811 -17.67 9.25 -28.43
N GLY A 812 -17.41 10.47 -28.93
CA GLY A 812 -17.94 10.92 -30.22
C GLY A 812 -17.39 10.11 -31.39
N LYS A 813 -16.09 9.80 -31.37
CA LYS A 813 -15.44 8.92 -32.34
C LYS A 813 -16.01 7.50 -32.25
N ALA A 814 -16.16 6.95 -31.05
CA ALA A 814 -16.75 5.62 -30.88
C ALA A 814 -18.18 5.52 -31.45
N ILE A 815 -19.01 6.54 -31.23
CA ILE A 815 -20.35 6.61 -31.83
C ILE A 815 -20.29 6.69 -33.37
N ALA A 816 -19.31 7.41 -33.92
CA ALA A 816 -19.12 7.50 -35.37
C ALA A 816 -18.73 6.15 -35.98
N GLU A 817 -17.85 5.39 -35.32
CA GLU A 817 -17.50 4.03 -35.76
C GLU A 817 -18.69 3.08 -35.66
N ILE A 818 -19.52 3.15 -34.60
CA ILE A 818 -20.78 2.38 -34.55
C ILE A 818 -21.65 2.68 -35.78
N LYS A 819 -21.85 3.96 -36.11
CA LYS A 819 -22.67 4.37 -37.26
C LYS A 819 -22.08 3.87 -38.58
N LYS A 820 -20.76 3.87 -38.71
CA LYS A 820 -20.04 3.37 -39.88
C LYS A 820 -20.20 1.86 -40.01
N ASP A 821 -19.99 1.10 -38.94
CA ASP A 821 -20.17 -0.36 -38.92
C ASP A 821 -21.60 -0.74 -39.29
N MET A 822 -22.60 0.00 -38.79
CA MET A 822 -24.02 -0.22 -39.11
C MET A 822 -24.42 0.20 -40.54
N ALA A 823 -23.59 0.98 -41.24
CA ALA A 823 -23.87 1.45 -42.61
C ALA A 823 -23.14 0.63 -43.69
N LEU A 824 -22.15 -0.18 -43.29
CA LEU A 824 -21.36 -1.03 -44.19
C LEU A 824 -21.85 -2.50 -44.22
N GLU A 825 -22.81 -2.85 -43.37
CA GLU A 825 -23.66 -4.03 -43.50
C GLU A 825 -24.84 -3.75 -44.44
#